data_AF-A0A103XRP0-F1
#
_entry.id   AF-A0A103XRP0-F1
#
_cell.length_a   1.000
_cell.length_b   1.000
_cell.length_c   1.000
_cell.angle_alpha   90.00
_cell.angle_beta   90.00
_cell.angle_gamma   90.00
#
_symmetry.space_group_name_H-M   'P 1'
#
loop_
_entity.id
_entity.type
_entity.pdbx_description
1 polymer ?
#
loop_
_entity_poly.entity_id
_entity_poly.type
_entity_poly.pdbx_seq_one_letter_code
_entity_poly.pdbx_strand_id
1 'polypeptide(L)'
;MEYYNMIQSLIFSSTRWLYSHLWFSDIAMALLFIFIFNSILQRLTTTGPMTWPVFGILPTVMLHATSIYEWGGQALIKSGGTFPYRGMWMGGTYGIVTSDPAKIEYILKTNFKNFPKGKAYRERFYDFLGDGIFNADDELWRQQRRVANSEMHSTRFMQFSMDAIEKLVNEKLLKVLEAKRGCAIDLQDVLLRFTFDNTCAVAFGVDSGCLEVELPEIPFAKAFEQVTFASLMRFLTPPYVWKPMKFFRLGFEKTLHEAVKIVHDFAEKTVRERKMELSSSSNKEGINGNSRCDLLSRLIILEKDKKDPFFTDKLLQDFCISFILAGRDTSSVGLAWFFWLITKNPSVETKILTEVREIFRQRENPTKENQENISFTQEELKKMVYLQAAISESLRLYPPVSFDHKEPQVDDIFPDGTMVEKGSRVVYCMYGMARMESIWGKDCFEFRPERWIKDGEFVSENQFKYTVFNAGPRLCVGKKFAYTQMKLVVASILWRFQISTNRLRSPSILSSYLKMSNEAMDVPKTGFSFDLCRRNDMLAKKGLKSPSYLKTGTTIVGLIFELKLHRYHTGRESRVVTALTLLKSHLFRYQGHVSAALVLGGVDVTGPHLHTIYPHGSTDTLPFATMGSGSLAAMAIFESEYREGLTGKKEYLRNHLTPNPRTYISSRGYTFSKKAEVLLTKITPLKELVDVVQVGGDAMEE
;
A
#
# COMPACT_ATOMS: atom_id res chain seq x y z
N MET A 1 48.05 -47.75 -35.55
CA MET A 1 46.71 -48.38 -35.55
C MET A 1 46.39 -49.07 -34.23
N GLU A 2 47.28 -49.89 -33.66
CA GLU A 2 47.01 -50.62 -32.41
C GLU A 2 46.71 -49.72 -31.20
N TYR A 3 47.43 -48.61 -31.03
CA TYR A 3 47.17 -47.65 -29.95
C TYR A 3 45.79 -46.99 -30.05
N TYR A 4 45.33 -46.73 -31.28
CA TYR A 4 44.01 -46.17 -31.55
C TYR A 4 42.88 -47.17 -31.24
N ASN A 5 43.07 -48.44 -31.61
CA ASN A 5 42.13 -49.51 -31.33
C ASN A 5 42.05 -49.84 -29.83
N MET A 6 43.17 -49.74 -29.11
CA MET A 6 43.21 -49.91 -27.65
C MET A 6 42.43 -48.79 -26.94
N ILE A 7 42.63 -47.53 -27.34
CA ILE A 7 41.89 -46.39 -26.78
C ILE A 7 40.39 -46.53 -27.08
N GLN A 8 40.01 -46.91 -28.31
CA GLN A 8 38.59 -47.14 -28.64
C GLN A 8 37.97 -48.28 -27.82
N SER A 9 38.69 -49.39 -27.64
CA SER A 9 38.23 -50.52 -26.81
C SER A 9 38.06 -50.11 -25.34
N LEU A 10 38.99 -49.32 -24.80
CA LEU A 10 38.94 -48.83 -23.43
C LEU A 10 37.77 -47.86 -23.23
N ILE A 11 37.55 -46.91 -24.16
CA ILE A 11 36.40 -46.00 -24.14
C ILE A 11 35.09 -46.78 -24.27
N PHE A 12 35.02 -47.78 -25.16
CA PHE A 12 33.83 -48.59 -25.37
C PHE A 12 33.49 -49.48 -24.16
N SER A 13 34.50 -50.07 -23.52
CA SER A 13 34.34 -50.84 -22.29
C SER A 13 33.88 -49.93 -21.12
N SER A 14 34.49 -48.76 -20.99
CA SER A 14 34.14 -47.76 -19.97
C SER A 14 32.71 -47.24 -20.14
N THR A 15 32.31 -46.94 -21.38
CA THR A 15 30.95 -46.45 -21.68
C THR A 15 29.90 -47.54 -21.47
N ARG A 16 30.20 -48.80 -21.83
CA ARG A 16 29.31 -49.95 -21.57
C ARG A 16 29.17 -50.27 -20.08
N TRP A 17 30.23 -50.11 -19.30
CA TRP A 17 30.20 -50.24 -17.85
C TRP A 17 29.35 -49.14 -17.20
N LEU A 18 29.55 -47.88 -17.60
CA LEU A 18 28.73 -46.75 -17.16
C LEU A 18 27.25 -46.95 -17.51
N TYR A 19 26.93 -47.35 -18.74
CA TYR A 19 25.54 -47.60 -19.17
C TYR A 19 24.84 -48.76 -18.44
N SER A 20 25.60 -49.75 -17.97
CA SER A 20 25.04 -50.90 -17.24
C SER A 20 24.85 -50.63 -15.75
N HIS A 21 25.50 -49.61 -15.19
CA HIS A 21 25.52 -49.35 -13.74
C HIS A 21 24.99 -47.97 -13.33
N LEU A 22 24.90 -46.98 -14.22
CA LEU A 22 24.25 -45.69 -13.95
C LEU A 22 22.78 -45.76 -14.35
N TRP A 23 21.91 -45.89 -13.35
CA TRP A 23 20.49 -45.77 -13.58
C TRP A 23 20.09 -44.30 -13.55
N PHE A 24 19.00 -43.95 -14.24
CA PHE A 24 18.46 -42.59 -14.22
C PHE A 24 18.18 -42.10 -12.78
N SER A 25 17.81 -43.02 -11.88
CA SER A 25 17.65 -42.77 -10.45
C SER A 25 18.92 -42.31 -9.76
N ASP A 26 20.09 -42.84 -10.13
CA ASP A 26 21.37 -42.49 -9.49
C ASP A 26 21.78 -41.06 -9.86
N ILE A 27 21.59 -40.70 -11.13
CA ILE A 27 21.81 -39.33 -11.62
C ILE A 27 20.83 -38.38 -10.93
N ALA A 28 19.54 -38.74 -10.84
CA ALA A 28 18.54 -37.92 -10.16
C ALA A 28 18.86 -37.72 -8.67
N MET A 29 19.28 -38.78 -7.96
CA MET A 29 19.70 -38.70 -6.55
C MET A 29 20.96 -37.86 -6.38
N ALA A 30 21.96 -38.00 -7.24
CA ALA A 30 23.18 -37.21 -7.20
C ALA A 30 22.87 -35.71 -7.44
N LEU A 31 22.05 -35.39 -8.43
CA LEU A 31 21.61 -34.01 -8.70
C LEU A 31 20.81 -33.43 -7.53
N LEU A 32 19.91 -34.22 -6.92
CA LEU A 32 19.16 -33.81 -5.74
C LEU A 32 20.09 -33.55 -4.55
N PHE A 33 21.07 -34.44 -4.32
CA PHE A 33 22.07 -34.25 -3.27
C PHE A 33 22.89 -32.98 -3.49
N ILE A 34 23.40 -32.75 -4.71
CA ILE A 34 24.13 -31.54 -5.08
C ILE A 34 23.24 -30.30 -4.88
N PHE A 35 21.97 -30.36 -5.25
CA PHE A 35 21.03 -29.26 -5.05
C PHE A 35 20.82 -28.95 -3.57
N ILE A 36 20.58 -29.98 -2.74
CA ILE A 36 20.37 -29.83 -1.29
C ILE A 36 21.64 -29.30 -0.62
N PHE A 37 22.79 -29.90 -0.92
CA PHE A 37 24.09 -29.50 -0.37
C PHE A 37 24.40 -28.03 -0.70
N ASN A 38 24.26 -27.63 -1.97
CA ASN A 38 24.47 -26.24 -2.37
C ASN A 38 23.45 -25.28 -1.75
N SER A 39 22.21 -25.73 -1.54
CA SER A 39 21.19 -24.91 -0.86
C SER A 39 21.55 -24.68 0.60
N ILE A 40 22.03 -25.70 1.30
CA ILE A 40 22.50 -25.60 2.68
C ILE A 40 23.73 -24.69 2.76
N LEU A 41 24.72 -24.91 1.89
CA LEU A 41 25.93 -24.09 1.84
C LEU A 41 25.59 -22.62 1.57
N GLN A 42 24.71 -22.35 0.61
CA GLN A 42 24.26 -20.99 0.33
C GLN A 42 23.59 -20.37 1.55
N ARG A 43 22.71 -21.11 2.23
CA ARG A 43 21.99 -20.60 3.41
C ARG A 43 22.93 -20.25 4.56
N LEU A 44 24.05 -20.97 4.70
CA LEU A 44 25.06 -20.73 5.74
C LEU A 44 26.04 -19.61 5.41
N THR A 45 26.28 -19.35 4.13
CA THR A 45 27.30 -18.39 3.66
C THR A 45 26.74 -17.04 3.22
N THR A 46 25.45 -16.98 2.84
CA THR A 46 24.86 -15.77 2.29
C THR A 46 24.56 -14.72 3.36
N THR A 47 24.99 -13.49 3.11
CA THR A 47 24.64 -12.29 3.89
C THR A 47 23.39 -11.57 3.33
N GLY A 48 22.83 -12.08 2.23
CA GLY A 48 21.67 -11.53 1.55
C GLY A 48 20.50 -12.52 1.44
N PRO A 49 19.54 -12.23 0.56
CA PRO A 49 18.48 -13.16 0.22
C PRO A 49 18.98 -14.54 -0.23
N MET A 50 18.20 -15.57 0.07
CA MET A 50 18.46 -16.92 -0.42
C MET A 50 18.45 -16.95 -1.96
N THR A 51 19.59 -17.34 -2.56
CA THR A 51 19.71 -17.61 -3.99
C THR A 51 19.79 -19.12 -4.21
N TRP A 52 18.68 -19.71 -4.65
CA TRP A 52 18.57 -21.14 -4.84
C TRP A 52 19.50 -21.63 -5.96
N PRO A 53 20.13 -22.81 -5.83
CA PRO A 53 20.84 -23.43 -6.95
C PRO A 53 19.89 -23.56 -8.14
N VAL A 54 20.38 -23.28 -9.35
CA VAL A 54 19.60 -23.26 -10.60
C VAL A 54 18.53 -22.16 -10.68
N PHE A 55 17.66 -21.98 -9.68
CA PHE A 55 16.53 -21.03 -9.75
C PHE A 55 16.90 -19.58 -9.37
N GLY A 56 18.07 -19.39 -8.76
CA GLY A 56 18.52 -18.09 -8.27
C GLY A 56 17.56 -17.53 -7.22
N ILE A 57 17.34 -16.22 -7.22
CA ILE A 57 16.49 -15.52 -6.26
C ILE A 57 14.98 -15.70 -6.53
N LEU A 58 14.60 -16.28 -7.67
CA LEU A 58 13.19 -16.33 -8.11
C LEU A 58 12.24 -17.02 -7.10
N PRO A 59 12.55 -18.19 -6.53
CA PRO A 59 11.64 -18.82 -5.56
C PRO A 59 11.44 -17.94 -4.34
N THR A 60 12.50 -17.29 -3.86
CA THR A 60 12.43 -16.35 -2.73
C THR A 60 11.54 -15.14 -3.07
N VAL A 61 11.67 -14.58 -4.28
CA VAL A 61 10.80 -13.50 -4.75
C VAL A 61 9.34 -13.96 -4.87
N MET A 62 9.09 -15.17 -5.37
CA MET A 62 7.73 -15.71 -5.50
C MET A 62 7.07 -15.95 -4.15
N LEU A 63 7.81 -16.44 -3.15
CA LEU A 63 7.32 -16.61 -1.77
C LEU A 63 6.92 -15.27 -1.13
N HIS A 64 7.54 -14.17 -1.58
CA HIS A 64 7.28 -12.83 -1.08
C HIS A 64 6.57 -11.92 -2.11
N ALA A 65 5.93 -12.49 -3.14
CA ALA A 65 5.36 -11.71 -4.24
C ALA A 65 4.32 -10.68 -3.77
N THR A 66 3.54 -11.00 -2.74
CA THR A 66 2.51 -10.11 -2.17
C THR A 66 3.09 -9.02 -1.24
N SER A 67 4.34 -9.14 -0.82
CA SER A 67 5.02 -8.24 0.11
C SER A 67 6.43 -7.89 -0.38
N ILE A 68 6.59 -7.76 -1.70
CA ILE A 68 7.91 -7.69 -2.34
C ILE A 68 8.69 -6.44 -1.94
N TYR A 69 7.99 -5.32 -1.68
CA TYR A 69 8.60 -4.07 -1.24
C TYR A 69 9.04 -4.13 0.22
N GLU A 70 8.17 -4.64 1.11
CA GLU A 70 8.49 -4.84 2.53
C GLU A 70 9.67 -5.80 2.69
N TRP A 71 9.61 -6.94 2.01
CA TRP A 71 10.67 -7.94 2.04
C TRP A 71 11.98 -7.40 1.44
N GLY A 72 11.91 -6.73 0.29
CA GLY A 72 13.08 -6.16 -0.37
C GLY A 72 13.77 -5.10 0.50
N GLY A 73 12.99 -4.23 1.15
CA GLY A 73 13.50 -3.26 2.11
C GLY A 73 14.16 -3.92 3.32
N GLN A 74 13.53 -4.94 3.91
CA GLN A 74 14.13 -5.70 5.02
C GLN A 74 15.40 -6.44 4.63
N ALA A 75 15.45 -7.01 3.42
CA ALA A 75 16.66 -7.66 2.89
C ALA A 75 17.81 -6.65 2.78
N LEU A 76 17.54 -5.45 2.27
CA LEU A 76 18.55 -4.39 2.19
C LEU A 76 19.03 -3.94 3.57
N ILE A 77 18.12 -3.74 4.52
CA ILE A 77 18.50 -3.39 5.91
C ILE A 77 19.42 -4.46 6.51
N LYS A 78 19.07 -5.74 6.37
CA LYS A 78 19.87 -6.87 6.88
C LYS A 78 21.25 -6.98 6.23
N SER A 79 21.36 -6.62 4.95
CA SER A 79 22.61 -6.65 4.20
C SER A 79 23.41 -5.34 4.26
N GLY A 80 23.06 -4.40 5.15
CA GLY A 80 23.80 -3.14 5.27
C GLY A 80 23.57 -2.15 4.11
N GLY A 81 22.48 -2.32 3.36
CA GLY A 81 22.02 -1.40 2.32
C GLY A 81 22.30 -1.85 0.88
N THR A 82 23.11 -2.89 0.65
CA THR A 82 23.37 -3.44 -0.69
C THR A 82 23.53 -4.95 -0.62
N PHE A 83 22.93 -5.69 -1.56
CA PHE A 83 23.18 -7.13 -1.70
C PHE A 83 23.29 -7.55 -3.17
N PRO A 84 24.15 -8.54 -3.49
CA PRO A 84 24.20 -9.14 -4.81
C PRO A 84 23.05 -10.14 -4.98
N TYR A 85 22.59 -10.33 -6.22
CA TYR A 85 21.62 -11.35 -6.57
C TYR A 85 21.95 -12.02 -7.89
N ARG A 86 21.47 -13.25 -8.03
CA ARG A 86 21.49 -14.02 -9.28
C ARG A 86 20.09 -14.55 -9.55
N GLY A 87 19.62 -14.40 -10.78
CA GLY A 87 18.38 -15.00 -11.26
C GLY A 87 18.58 -16.45 -11.68
N MET A 88 17.59 -17.00 -12.36
CA MET A 88 17.61 -18.38 -12.84
C MET A 88 18.80 -18.64 -13.78
N TRP A 89 19.33 -19.86 -13.71
CA TRP A 89 20.42 -20.35 -14.56
C TRP A 89 20.05 -20.18 -16.03
N MET A 90 21.03 -19.79 -16.85
CA MET A 90 20.86 -19.39 -18.25
C MET A 90 19.91 -18.18 -18.48
N GLY A 91 19.38 -17.55 -17.43
CA GLY A 91 18.39 -16.48 -17.52
C GLY A 91 18.97 -15.07 -17.73
N GLY A 92 20.29 -14.92 -17.74
CA GLY A 92 20.98 -13.65 -18.00
C GLY A 92 20.59 -12.51 -17.05
N THR A 93 20.23 -12.84 -15.81
CA THR A 93 19.76 -11.88 -14.81
C THR A 93 20.64 -12.02 -13.58
N TYR A 94 21.44 -11.01 -13.28
CA TYR A 94 22.34 -10.95 -12.14
C TYR A 94 22.72 -9.49 -11.87
N GLY A 95 23.26 -9.19 -10.70
CA GLY A 95 23.77 -7.86 -10.36
C GLY A 95 23.53 -7.55 -8.90
N ILE A 96 23.22 -6.30 -8.58
CA ILE A 96 23.04 -5.84 -7.20
C ILE A 96 21.71 -5.12 -7.01
N VAL A 97 21.21 -5.18 -5.78
CA VAL A 97 20.15 -4.31 -5.28
C VAL A 97 20.75 -3.40 -4.21
N THR A 98 20.48 -2.09 -4.27
CA THR A 98 21.04 -1.10 -3.34
C THR A 98 20.01 -0.07 -2.87
N SER A 99 20.21 0.46 -1.67
CA SER A 99 19.52 1.65 -1.14
C SER A 99 20.52 2.71 -0.67
N ASP A 100 21.77 2.62 -1.13
CA ASP A 100 22.85 3.53 -0.77
C ASP A 100 22.79 4.84 -1.60
N PRO A 101 22.56 6.01 -0.97
CA PRO A 101 22.49 7.28 -1.68
C PRO A 101 23.76 7.62 -2.45
N ALA A 102 24.95 7.21 -1.99
CA ALA A 102 26.21 7.50 -2.66
C ALA A 102 26.34 6.72 -3.98
N LYS A 103 25.95 5.44 -3.99
CA LYS A 103 25.87 4.65 -5.23
C LYS A 103 24.83 5.22 -6.18
N ILE A 104 23.67 5.63 -5.66
CA ILE A 104 22.60 6.25 -6.45
C ILE A 104 23.06 7.57 -7.08
N GLU A 105 23.77 8.44 -6.34
CA GLU A 105 24.39 9.64 -6.90
C GLU A 105 25.40 9.30 -7.99
N TYR A 106 26.24 8.30 -7.74
CA TYR A 106 27.23 7.87 -8.72
C TYR A 106 26.57 7.43 -10.04
N ILE A 107 25.54 6.60 -9.95
CA ILE A 107 24.77 6.07 -11.09
C ILE A 107 24.02 7.18 -11.83
N LEU A 108 23.34 8.06 -11.10
CA LEU A 108 22.41 9.03 -11.68
C LEU A 108 23.07 10.35 -12.06
N LYS A 109 24.29 10.63 -11.60
CA LYS A 109 24.97 11.91 -11.84
C LYS A 109 26.44 11.71 -12.24
N THR A 110 27.25 11.07 -11.41
CA THR A 110 28.71 11.03 -11.59
C THR A 110 29.15 10.29 -12.85
N ASN A 111 28.68 9.05 -13.04
CA ASN A 111 28.97 8.24 -14.23
C ASN A 111 27.70 7.93 -15.04
N PHE A 112 26.85 8.95 -15.22
CA PHE A 112 25.52 8.79 -15.83
C PHE A 112 25.50 8.05 -17.17
N LYS A 113 26.51 8.27 -18.04
CA LYS A 113 26.59 7.64 -19.37
C LYS A 113 26.80 6.12 -19.31
N ASN A 114 27.48 5.61 -18.27
CA ASN A 114 27.71 4.18 -18.14
C ASN A 114 26.46 3.42 -17.69
N PHE A 115 25.47 4.10 -17.09
CA PHE A 115 24.27 3.47 -16.53
C PHE A 115 22.98 3.89 -17.27
N PRO A 116 22.78 3.48 -18.54
CA PRO A 116 21.50 3.56 -19.21
C PRO A 116 20.49 2.55 -18.63
N LYS A 117 19.26 2.52 -19.17
CA LYS A 117 18.30 1.45 -18.87
C LYS A 117 18.77 0.11 -19.42
N GLY A 118 19.39 0.13 -20.60
CA GLY A 118 20.06 -1.01 -21.20
C GLY A 118 19.14 -1.94 -21.99
N LYS A 119 19.76 -2.88 -22.71
CA LYS A 119 19.05 -3.71 -23.70
C LYS A 119 18.03 -4.63 -23.04
N ALA A 120 18.36 -5.19 -21.87
CA ALA A 120 17.48 -6.14 -21.19
C ALA A 120 16.20 -5.49 -20.63
N TYR A 121 16.27 -4.21 -20.24
CA TYR A 121 15.09 -3.43 -19.84
C TYR A 121 14.26 -3.09 -21.07
N ARG A 122 14.93 -2.58 -22.12
CA ARG A 122 14.29 -2.15 -23.37
C ARG A 122 13.47 -3.25 -24.03
N GLU A 123 14.06 -4.44 -24.16
CA GLU A 123 13.39 -5.59 -24.78
C GLU A 123 12.08 -5.98 -24.07
N ARG A 124 12.03 -5.88 -22.73
CA ARG A 124 10.85 -6.30 -21.96
C ARG A 124 9.68 -5.33 -22.10
N PHE A 125 9.97 -4.05 -22.23
CA PHE A 125 8.95 -3.01 -22.38
C PHE A 125 8.69 -2.58 -23.83
N TYR A 126 9.47 -3.06 -24.81
CA TYR A 126 9.39 -2.56 -26.19
C TYR A 126 8.00 -2.66 -26.80
N ASP A 127 7.29 -3.80 -26.63
CA ASP A 127 5.95 -3.96 -27.21
C ASP A 127 4.93 -2.98 -26.59
N PHE A 128 5.14 -2.55 -25.34
CA PHE A 128 4.25 -1.62 -24.65
C PHE A 128 4.62 -0.16 -24.92
N LEU A 129 5.87 0.21 -24.64
CA LEU A 129 6.34 1.60 -24.61
C LEU A 129 7.07 2.04 -25.89
N GLY A 130 7.36 1.10 -26.80
CA GLY A 130 8.15 1.39 -27.99
C GLY A 130 9.48 2.04 -27.64
N ASP A 131 9.73 3.16 -28.30
CA ASP A 131 10.88 4.03 -28.05
C ASP A 131 10.51 5.27 -27.21
N GLY A 132 9.43 5.20 -26.42
CA GLY A 132 8.99 6.27 -25.53
C GLY A 132 9.99 6.60 -24.42
N ILE A 133 9.81 7.75 -23.77
CA ILE A 133 10.81 8.39 -22.89
C ILE A 133 11.28 7.52 -21.71
N PHE A 134 10.47 6.55 -21.27
CA PHE A 134 10.84 5.60 -20.21
C PHE A 134 11.68 4.41 -20.71
N ASN A 135 11.61 4.10 -22.00
CA ASN A 135 12.31 3.00 -22.63
C ASN A 135 13.50 3.48 -23.49
N ALA A 136 13.50 4.74 -23.93
CA ALA A 136 14.61 5.32 -24.65
C ALA A 136 15.87 5.49 -23.79
N ASP A 137 17.02 5.39 -24.45
CA ASP A 137 18.34 5.73 -23.90
C ASP A 137 19.08 6.72 -24.83
N ASP A 138 20.20 7.22 -24.35
CA ASP A 138 21.15 8.08 -25.07
C ASP A 138 20.50 9.30 -25.74
N GLU A 139 20.80 9.52 -27.03
CA GLU A 139 20.42 10.73 -27.76
C GLU A 139 18.91 10.82 -27.96
N LEU A 140 18.25 9.70 -28.23
CA LEU A 140 16.80 9.62 -28.37
C LEU A 140 16.10 10.04 -27.07
N TRP A 141 16.55 9.53 -25.93
CA TRP A 141 16.06 9.95 -24.62
C TRP A 141 16.33 11.43 -24.36
N ARG A 142 17.53 11.92 -24.67
CA ARG A 142 17.93 13.31 -24.44
C ARG A 142 17.06 14.28 -25.25
N GLN A 143 16.78 13.95 -26.51
CA GLN A 143 15.92 14.75 -27.39
C GLN A 143 14.47 14.79 -26.88
N GLN A 144 13.87 13.63 -26.57
CA GLN A 144 12.52 13.59 -25.99
C GLN A 144 12.44 14.36 -24.67
N ARG A 145 13.47 14.21 -23.82
CA ARG A 145 13.55 14.89 -22.52
C ARG A 145 13.63 16.41 -22.67
N ARG A 146 14.44 16.89 -23.62
CA ARG A 146 14.60 18.32 -23.91
C ARG A 146 13.25 18.93 -24.29
N VAL A 147 12.52 18.29 -25.21
CA VAL A 147 11.22 18.77 -25.69
C VAL A 147 10.17 18.69 -24.58
N ALA A 148 10.08 17.56 -23.86
CA ALA A 148 9.15 17.43 -22.74
C ALA A 148 9.38 18.50 -21.65
N ASN A 149 10.65 18.77 -21.31
CA ASN A 149 10.98 19.81 -20.34
C ASN A 149 10.59 21.21 -20.82
N SER A 150 10.89 21.57 -22.08
CA SER A 150 10.54 22.91 -22.60
C SER A 150 9.04 23.13 -22.64
N GLU A 151 8.29 22.11 -23.07
CA GLU A 151 6.85 22.26 -23.24
C GLU A 151 6.11 22.27 -21.90
N MET A 152 6.44 21.36 -20.99
CA MET A 152 5.73 21.21 -19.71
C MET A 152 6.04 22.30 -18.68
N HIS A 153 7.19 22.97 -18.77
CA HIS A 153 7.55 24.03 -17.83
C HIS A 153 7.19 25.42 -18.34
N SER A 154 6.55 25.55 -19.50
CA SER A 154 6.06 26.85 -19.96
C SER A 154 4.92 27.35 -19.07
N THR A 155 4.86 28.67 -18.87
CA THR A 155 3.78 29.32 -18.09
C THR A 155 2.41 28.97 -18.64
N ARG A 156 2.27 28.93 -19.97
CA ARG A 156 1.01 28.65 -20.66
C ARG A 156 0.51 27.23 -20.43
N PHE A 157 1.39 26.23 -20.45
CA PHE A 157 1.00 24.85 -20.13
C PHE A 157 0.67 24.67 -18.65
N MET A 158 1.43 25.31 -17.76
CA MET A 158 1.15 25.25 -16.33
C MET A 158 -0.21 25.88 -16.00
N GLN A 159 -0.57 27.01 -16.62
CA GLN A 159 -1.89 27.62 -16.44
C GLN A 159 -3.00 26.73 -17.00
N PHE A 160 -2.87 26.25 -18.24
CA PHE A 160 -3.84 25.32 -18.82
C PHE A 160 -4.02 24.05 -18.00
N SER A 161 -2.92 23.52 -17.46
CA SER A 161 -2.92 22.37 -16.56
C SER A 161 -3.69 22.66 -15.28
N MET A 162 -3.47 23.83 -14.68
CA MET A 162 -4.21 24.27 -13.48
C MET A 162 -5.71 24.31 -13.75
N ASP A 163 -6.12 25.00 -14.80
CA ASP A 163 -7.53 25.15 -15.17
C ASP A 163 -8.17 23.77 -15.44
N ALA A 164 -7.45 22.86 -16.10
CA ALA A 164 -7.90 21.50 -16.35
C ALA A 164 -8.04 20.65 -15.06
N ILE A 165 -7.11 20.75 -14.12
CA ILE A 165 -7.19 20.05 -12.83
C ILE A 165 -8.37 20.61 -12.02
N GLU A 166 -8.48 21.93 -11.92
CA GLU A 166 -9.56 22.61 -11.21
C GLU A 166 -10.93 22.22 -11.73
N LYS A 167 -11.10 22.25 -13.06
CA LYS A 167 -12.32 21.83 -13.72
C LYS A 167 -12.68 20.39 -13.38
N LEU A 168 -11.74 19.45 -13.51
CA LEU A 168 -11.98 18.04 -13.22
C LEU A 168 -12.27 17.77 -11.74
N VAL A 169 -11.62 18.49 -10.83
CA VAL A 169 -11.89 18.38 -9.40
C VAL A 169 -13.32 18.82 -9.10
N ASN A 170 -13.72 20.02 -9.53
CA ASN A 170 -15.02 20.59 -9.20
C ASN A 170 -16.18 19.93 -9.96
N GLU A 171 -16.01 19.69 -11.25
CA GLU A 171 -17.10 19.23 -12.11
C GLU A 171 -17.30 17.72 -12.09
N LYS A 172 -16.27 16.93 -11.72
CA LYS A 172 -16.32 15.46 -11.73
C LYS A 172 -16.00 14.85 -10.37
N LEU A 173 -14.78 15.01 -9.86
CA LEU A 173 -14.32 14.33 -8.65
C LEU A 173 -15.23 14.61 -7.46
N LEU A 174 -15.46 15.88 -7.13
CA LEU A 174 -16.31 16.24 -6.00
C LEU A 174 -17.76 15.77 -6.17
N LYS A 175 -18.30 15.77 -7.40
CA LYS A 175 -19.66 15.25 -7.67
C LYS A 175 -19.75 13.74 -7.47
N VAL A 176 -18.75 12.98 -7.91
CA VAL A 176 -18.69 11.54 -7.66
C VAL A 176 -18.63 11.26 -6.17
N LEU A 177 -17.79 11.98 -5.44
CA LEU A 177 -17.64 11.79 -3.98
C LEU A 177 -18.92 12.18 -3.23
N GLU A 178 -19.60 13.26 -3.60
CA GLU A 178 -20.88 13.66 -3.00
C GLU A 178 -22.00 12.65 -3.30
N ALA A 179 -22.09 12.16 -4.55
CA ALA A 179 -23.08 11.16 -4.93
C ALA A 179 -22.88 9.81 -4.23
N LYS A 180 -21.65 9.50 -3.79
CA LYS A 180 -21.31 8.29 -3.03
C LYS A 180 -21.16 8.55 -1.53
N ARG A 181 -21.65 9.68 -1.03
CA ARG A 181 -21.57 10.05 0.39
C ARG A 181 -22.18 8.98 1.30
N GLY A 182 -21.48 8.68 2.40
CA GLY A 182 -21.89 7.66 3.39
C GLY A 182 -21.65 6.21 2.94
N CYS A 183 -21.28 5.99 1.69
CA CYS A 183 -20.95 4.67 1.15
C CYS A 183 -19.45 4.37 1.27
N ALA A 184 -19.12 3.08 1.27
CA ALA A 184 -17.76 2.62 1.09
C ALA A 184 -17.41 2.70 -0.40
N ILE A 185 -16.29 3.33 -0.74
CA ILE A 185 -15.79 3.41 -2.12
C ILE A 185 -14.34 2.95 -2.19
N ASP A 186 -13.94 2.43 -3.35
CA ASP A 186 -12.53 2.26 -3.66
C ASP A 186 -11.97 3.63 -4.09
N LEU A 187 -11.30 4.32 -3.18
CA LEU A 187 -10.74 5.64 -3.48
C LEU A 187 -9.58 5.52 -4.47
N GLN A 188 -8.87 4.39 -4.52
CA GLN A 188 -7.80 4.17 -5.48
C GLN A 188 -8.35 4.10 -6.90
N ASP A 189 -9.47 3.40 -7.12
CA ASP A 189 -10.15 3.39 -8.42
C ASP A 189 -10.62 4.79 -8.83
N VAL A 190 -11.26 5.53 -7.92
CA VAL A 190 -11.72 6.91 -8.18
C VAL A 190 -10.55 7.83 -8.53
N LEU A 191 -9.45 7.77 -7.77
CA LEU A 191 -8.27 8.59 -8.01
C LEU A 191 -7.56 8.21 -9.30
N LEU A 192 -7.54 6.92 -9.67
CA LEU A 192 -6.95 6.43 -10.91
C LEU A 192 -7.75 6.88 -12.14
N ARG A 193 -9.09 6.90 -12.04
CA ARG A 193 -9.97 7.50 -13.06
C ARG A 193 -9.75 9.00 -13.18
N PHE A 194 -9.65 9.69 -12.04
CA PHE A 194 -9.36 11.13 -12.01
C PHE A 194 -8.02 11.48 -12.68
N THR A 195 -6.94 10.80 -12.31
CA THR A 195 -5.61 11.09 -12.87
C THR A 195 -5.53 10.70 -14.33
N PHE A 196 -6.27 9.68 -14.77
CA PHE A 196 -6.37 9.35 -16.18
C PHE A 196 -7.07 10.45 -16.98
N ASP A 197 -8.28 10.88 -16.57
CA ASP A 197 -9.00 11.98 -17.23
C ASP A 197 -8.16 13.27 -17.23
N ASN A 198 -7.47 13.56 -16.12
CA ASN A 198 -6.60 14.72 -16.05
C ASN A 198 -5.38 14.63 -16.98
N THR A 199 -4.78 13.45 -17.09
CA THR A 199 -3.66 13.22 -18.01
C THR A 199 -4.13 13.35 -19.46
N CYS A 200 -5.28 12.76 -19.82
CA CYS A 200 -5.86 12.90 -21.15
C CYS A 200 -6.19 14.35 -21.50
N ALA A 201 -6.75 15.11 -20.55
CA ALA A 201 -7.09 16.52 -20.75
C ALA A 201 -5.83 17.38 -20.94
N VAL A 202 -4.80 17.18 -20.11
CA VAL A 202 -3.59 18.01 -20.14
C VAL A 202 -2.64 17.61 -21.27
N ALA A 203 -2.51 16.32 -21.54
CA ALA A 203 -1.59 15.80 -22.54
C ALA A 203 -2.16 15.86 -23.95
N PHE A 204 -3.46 15.57 -24.10
CA PHE A 204 -4.09 15.40 -25.40
C PHE A 204 -5.27 16.35 -25.61
N GLY A 205 -5.69 17.15 -24.63
CA GLY A 205 -6.88 17.99 -24.77
C GLY A 205 -8.18 17.20 -24.95
N VAL A 206 -8.21 15.93 -24.50
CA VAL A 206 -9.37 15.03 -24.61
C VAL A 206 -9.91 14.73 -23.22
N ASP A 207 -11.23 14.83 -23.05
CA ASP A 207 -11.91 14.27 -21.87
C ASP A 207 -12.25 12.80 -22.16
N SER A 208 -11.63 11.88 -21.43
CA SER A 208 -11.88 10.45 -21.60
C SER A 208 -13.16 9.95 -20.93
N GLY A 209 -13.82 10.77 -20.09
CA GLY A 209 -15.07 10.40 -19.42
C GLY A 209 -14.94 9.21 -18.46
N CYS A 210 -13.76 9.00 -17.86
CA CYS A 210 -13.52 7.87 -16.97
C CYS A 210 -14.05 8.05 -15.56
N LEU A 211 -14.11 9.31 -15.12
CA LEU A 211 -14.63 9.68 -13.82
C LEU A 211 -16.04 10.26 -13.95
N GLU A 212 -17.03 9.37 -13.92
CA GLU A 212 -18.45 9.73 -13.89
C GLU A 212 -19.13 9.11 -12.66
N VAL A 213 -20.29 9.62 -12.26
CA VAL A 213 -21.03 9.17 -11.05
C VAL A 213 -21.33 7.67 -11.07
N GLU A 214 -21.56 7.12 -12.26
CA GLU A 214 -21.83 5.70 -12.50
C GLU A 214 -20.57 4.82 -12.45
N LEU A 215 -19.37 5.42 -12.55
CA LEU A 215 -18.07 4.74 -12.61
C LEU A 215 -18.02 3.65 -13.71
N PRO A 216 -18.24 4.00 -14.99
CA PRO A 216 -18.33 3.02 -16.08
C PRO A 216 -17.03 2.22 -16.23
N GLU A 217 -17.11 0.93 -16.58
CA GLU A 217 -15.90 0.19 -16.97
C GLU A 217 -15.37 0.72 -18.31
N ILE A 218 -14.07 1.02 -18.36
CA ILE A 218 -13.44 1.55 -19.58
C ILE A 218 -12.41 0.56 -20.11
N PRO A 219 -12.66 -0.03 -21.29
CA PRO A 219 -11.78 -1.04 -21.87
C PRO A 219 -10.32 -0.61 -21.95
N PHE A 220 -10.07 0.67 -22.29
CA PHE A 220 -8.72 1.21 -22.36
C PHE A 220 -8.00 1.19 -20.99
N ALA A 221 -8.66 1.64 -19.92
CA ALA A 221 -8.07 1.68 -18.59
C ALA A 221 -7.70 0.27 -18.08
N LYS A 222 -8.58 -0.72 -18.36
CA LYS A 222 -8.34 -2.13 -18.05
C LYS A 222 -7.20 -2.71 -18.88
N ALA A 223 -7.15 -2.42 -20.18
CA ALA A 223 -6.05 -2.83 -21.05
C ALA A 223 -4.71 -2.23 -20.57
N PHE A 224 -4.72 -0.97 -20.12
CA PHE A 224 -3.52 -0.29 -19.62
C PHE A 224 -2.95 -0.94 -18.34
N GLU A 225 -3.82 -1.40 -17.44
CA GLU A 225 -3.41 -2.17 -16.26
C GLU A 225 -2.83 -3.54 -16.67
N GLN A 226 -3.52 -4.25 -17.57
CA GLN A 226 -3.10 -5.56 -18.05
C GLN A 226 -1.74 -5.52 -18.76
N VAL A 227 -1.51 -4.54 -19.64
CA VAL A 227 -0.24 -4.40 -20.36
C VAL A 227 0.92 -4.09 -19.39
N THR A 228 0.66 -3.27 -18.37
CA THR A 228 1.66 -2.92 -17.36
C THR A 228 2.03 -4.14 -16.53
N PHE A 229 1.04 -4.86 -15.99
CA PHE A 229 1.26 -6.07 -15.21
C PHE A 229 1.97 -7.16 -16.03
N ALA A 230 1.50 -7.45 -17.24
CA ALA A 230 2.08 -8.49 -18.08
C ALA A 230 3.51 -8.13 -18.55
N SER A 231 3.83 -6.84 -18.75
CA SER A 231 5.19 -6.40 -19.04
C SER A 231 6.13 -6.63 -17.84
N LEU A 232 5.66 -6.40 -16.61
CA LEU A 232 6.42 -6.66 -15.39
C LEU A 232 6.68 -8.16 -15.16
N MET A 233 5.74 -9.03 -15.55
CA MET A 233 5.92 -10.50 -15.47
C MET A 233 7.11 -10.98 -16.30
N ARG A 234 7.49 -10.28 -17.38
CA ARG A 234 8.71 -10.58 -18.13
C ARG A 234 9.96 -10.45 -17.28
N PHE A 235 10.01 -9.57 -16.27
CA PHE A 235 11.20 -9.43 -15.39
C PHE A 235 11.39 -10.62 -14.45
N LEU A 236 10.30 -11.29 -14.09
CA LEU A 236 10.31 -12.50 -13.25
C LEU A 236 10.45 -13.79 -14.07
N THR A 237 10.23 -13.71 -15.38
CA THR A 237 10.25 -14.87 -16.29
C THR A 237 11.56 -14.90 -17.10
N PRO A 238 12.28 -16.04 -17.14
CA PRO A 238 13.50 -16.17 -17.94
C PRO A 238 13.27 -16.05 -19.46
N PRO A 239 14.22 -15.52 -20.25
CA PRO A 239 14.07 -15.31 -21.70
C PRO A 239 13.66 -16.54 -22.50
N TYR A 240 14.21 -17.71 -22.18
CA TYR A 240 13.87 -18.96 -22.85
C TYR A 240 12.48 -19.50 -22.48
N VAL A 241 11.77 -18.87 -21.55
CA VAL A 241 10.38 -19.19 -21.22
C VAL A 241 9.43 -18.16 -21.86
N TRP A 242 9.63 -16.87 -21.60
CA TRP A 242 8.67 -15.86 -22.09
C TRP A 242 8.77 -15.62 -23.60
N LYS A 243 9.94 -15.80 -24.24
CA LYS A 243 10.06 -15.63 -25.71
C LYS A 243 9.28 -16.69 -26.48
N PRO A 244 9.36 -18.00 -26.14
CA PRO A 244 8.43 -18.99 -26.69
C PRO A 244 6.97 -18.69 -26.36
N MET A 245 6.64 -18.27 -25.13
CA MET A 245 5.26 -17.89 -24.79
C MET A 245 4.75 -16.72 -25.63
N LYS A 246 5.61 -15.74 -25.95
CA LYS A 246 5.31 -14.64 -26.87
C LYS A 246 5.06 -15.17 -28.28
N PHE A 247 5.90 -16.08 -28.77
CA PHE A 247 5.75 -16.68 -30.10
C PHE A 247 4.44 -17.46 -30.24
N PHE A 248 4.11 -18.30 -29.27
CA PHE A 248 2.89 -19.10 -29.27
C PHE A 248 1.64 -18.37 -28.70
N ARG A 249 1.80 -17.13 -28.23
CA ARG A 249 0.75 -16.34 -27.56
C ARG A 249 0.08 -17.10 -26.41
N LEU A 250 0.88 -17.48 -25.41
CA LEU A 250 0.44 -18.26 -24.24
C LEU A 250 0.49 -17.44 -22.94
N GLY A 251 -0.43 -17.72 -22.02
CA GLY A 251 -0.45 -17.13 -20.67
C GLY A 251 -0.48 -15.60 -20.68
N PHE A 252 0.35 -14.97 -19.84
CA PHE A 252 0.40 -13.50 -19.72
C PHE A 252 0.87 -12.80 -21.01
N GLU A 253 1.60 -13.48 -21.90
CA GLU A 253 2.02 -12.92 -23.20
C GLU A 253 0.84 -12.79 -24.18
N LYS A 254 -0.17 -13.65 -24.07
CA LYS A 254 -1.43 -13.50 -24.83
C LYS A 254 -2.15 -12.22 -24.40
N THR A 255 -2.35 -12.06 -23.09
CA THR A 255 -2.97 -10.87 -22.49
C THR A 255 -2.19 -9.62 -22.85
N LEU A 256 -0.85 -9.67 -22.82
CA LEU A 256 -0.02 -8.55 -23.22
C LEU A 256 -0.26 -8.17 -24.69
N HIS A 257 -0.27 -9.14 -25.61
CA HIS A 257 -0.49 -8.87 -27.02
C HIS A 257 -1.86 -8.20 -27.30
N GLU A 258 -2.92 -8.70 -26.67
CA GLU A 258 -4.28 -8.15 -26.80
C GLU A 258 -4.38 -6.74 -26.19
N ALA A 259 -3.80 -6.53 -25.02
CA ALA A 259 -3.81 -5.24 -24.33
C ALA A 259 -2.95 -4.17 -25.03
N VAL A 260 -1.77 -4.55 -25.55
CA VAL A 260 -0.91 -3.67 -26.37
C VAL A 260 -1.70 -3.14 -27.56
N LYS A 261 -2.45 -3.99 -28.26
CA LYS A 261 -3.26 -3.56 -29.40
C LYS A 261 -4.24 -2.46 -29.02
N ILE A 262 -5.01 -2.64 -27.94
CA ILE A 262 -5.99 -1.64 -27.48
C ILE A 262 -5.32 -0.31 -27.14
N VAL A 263 -4.17 -0.36 -26.46
CA VAL A 263 -3.44 0.86 -26.04
C VAL A 263 -2.85 1.59 -27.24
N HIS A 264 -2.25 0.87 -28.18
CA HIS A 264 -1.67 1.45 -29.40
C HIS A 264 -2.76 1.99 -30.34
N ASP A 265 -3.87 1.27 -30.54
CA ASP A 265 -5.01 1.74 -31.35
C ASP A 265 -5.57 3.07 -30.82
N PHE A 266 -5.66 3.22 -29.49
CA PHE A 266 -6.08 4.48 -28.86
C PHE A 266 -5.06 5.62 -29.08
N ALA A 267 -3.77 5.34 -28.91
CA ALA A 267 -2.72 6.34 -29.12
C ALA A 267 -2.66 6.79 -30.59
N GLU A 268 -2.74 5.85 -31.53
CA GLU A 268 -2.81 6.13 -32.96
C GLU A 268 -4.03 6.98 -33.30
N LYS A 269 -5.22 6.59 -32.82
CA LYS A 269 -6.46 7.35 -33.02
C LYS A 269 -6.33 8.79 -32.50
N THR A 270 -5.78 8.96 -31.30
CA THR A 270 -5.62 10.27 -30.65
C THR A 270 -4.68 11.18 -31.45
N VAL A 271 -3.52 10.65 -31.89
CA VAL A 271 -2.56 11.40 -32.71
C VAL A 271 -3.17 11.78 -34.06
N ARG A 272 -3.84 10.83 -34.73
CA ARG A 272 -4.47 11.05 -36.03
C ARG A 272 -5.55 12.11 -35.96
N GLU A 273 -6.48 12.01 -35.00
CA GLU A 273 -7.57 12.97 -34.82
C GLU A 273 -7.02 14.36 -34.50
N ARG A 274 -6.01 14.44 -33.63
CA ARG A 274 -5.39 15.73 -33.32
C ARG A 274 -4.68 16.36 -34.52
N LYS A 275 -3.99 15.59 -35.36
CA LYS A 275 -3.40 16.11 -36.60
C LYS A 275 -4.47 16.66 -37.56
N MET A 276 -5.62 15.99 -37.68
CA MET A 276 -6.76 16.44 -38.49
C MET A 276 -7.41 17.72 -37.95
N GLU A 277 -7.58 17.85 -36.64
CA GLU A 277 -8.11 19.05 -36.00
C GLU A 277 -7.20 20.27 -36.22
N LEU A 278 -5.88 20.08 -36.11
CA LEU A 278 -4.91 21.16 -36.32
C LEU A 278 -4.79 21.57 -37.80
N SER A 279 -4.92 20.63 -38.75
CA SER A 279 -4.90 20.97 -40.18
C SER A 279 -6.17 21.70 -40.62
N SER A 280 -7.35 21.28 -40.12
CA SER A 280 -8.63 21.94 -40.43
C SER A 280 -8.76 23.33 -39.80
N SER A 281 -8.19 23.54 -38.62
CA SER A 281 -8.19 24.84 -37.93
C SER A 281 -7.22 25.86 -38.54
N SER A 282 -6.25 25.42 -39.35
CA SER A 282 -5.29 26.32 -40.03
C SER A 282 -5.92 27.11 -41.18
N ASN A 283 -7.09 26.70 -41.69
CA ASN A 283 -7.81 27.35 -42.81
C ASN A 283 -8.91 28.33 -42.37
N LYS A 284 -9.12 28.52 -41.06
CA LYS A 284 -10.07 29.53 -40.54
C LYS A 284 -9.28 30.62 -39.82
N GLU A 285 -9.04 31.73 -40.52
CA GLU A 285 -8.61 32.99 -39.91
C GLU A 285 -9.63 33.37 -38.81
N GLY A 286 -9.27 33.18 -37.54
CA GLY A 286 -10.17 33.50 -36.43
C GLY A 286 -9.96 32.73 -35.12
N ILE A 287 -9.13 31.69 -35.07
CA ILE A 287 -8.68 31.13 -33.79
C ILE A 287 -7.24 31.60 -33.57
N ASN A 288 -7.10 32.66 -32.77
CA ASN A 288 -5.83 33.05 -32.17
C ASN A 288 -4.99 31.80 -31.86
N GLY A 289 -3.70 31.78 -32.22
CA GLY A 289 -2.70 30.75 -31.81
C GLY A 289 -2.54 30.57 -30.29
N ASN A 290 -3.46 31.16 -29.53
CA ASN A 290 -3.61 31.24 -28.10
C ASN A 290 -4.57 30.18 -27.50
N SER A 291 -5.27 29.36 -28.30
CA SER A 291 -6.41 28.56 -27.78
C SER A 291 -6.10 27.13 -27.30
N ARG A 292 -5.06 26.44 -27.80
CA ARG A 292 -4.77 25.03 -27.41
C ARG A 292 -3.36 24.87 -26.85
N CYS A 293 -3.28 24.41 -25.60
CA CYS A 293 -2.06 24.39 -24.80
C CYS A 293 -1.65 22.98 -24.37
N ASP A 294 -2.40 21.95 -24.78
CA ASP A 294 -2.08 20.57 -24.47
C ASP A 294 -0.77 20.12 -25.12
N LEU A 295 -0.14 19.13 -24.50
CA LEU A 295 1.22 18.73 -24.85
C LEU A 295 1.34 18.20 -26.28
N LEU A 296 0.41 17.35 -26.72
CA LEU A 296 0.40 16.76 -28.05
C LEU A 296 0.23 17.82 -29.15
N SER A 297 -0.69 18.78 -28.97
CA SER A 297 -0.83 19.89 -29.91
C SER A 297 0.48 20.65 -30.09
N ARG A 298 1.19 20.91 -28.98
CA ARG A 298 2.47 21.64 -29.02
C ARG A 298 3.57 20.84 -29.70
N LEU A 299 3.63 19.53 -29.49
CA LEU A 299 4.59 18.66 -30.18
C LEU A 299 4.34 18.62 -31.70
N ILE A 300 3.08 18.53 -32.13
CA ILE A 300 2.71 18.55 -33.55
C ILE A 300 3.01 19.90 -34.20
N ILE A 301 2.85 21.01 -33.48
CA ILE A 301 3.24 22.34 -33.98
C ILE A 301 4.76 22.42 -34.14
N LEU A 302 5.53 21.96 -33.15
CA LEU A 302 6.99 21.92 -33.23
C LEU A 302 7.52 21.04 -34.38
N GLU A 303 6.86 19.90 -34.65
CA GLU A 303 7.11 19.06 -35.82
C GLU A 303 6.99 19.87 -37.12
N LYS A 304 5.89 20.63 -37.28
CA LYS A 304 5.63 21.43 -38.48
C LYS A 304 6.61 22.60 -38.64
N ASP A 305 6.90 23.31 -37.55
CA ASP A 305 7.74 24.51 -37.58
C ASP A 305 9.20 24.18 -37.90
N LYS A 306 9.71 23.08 -37.33
CA LYS A 306 11.13 22.71 -37.48
C LYS A 306 11.40 21.75 -38.64
N LYS A 307 10.36 21.12 -39.20
CA LYS A 307 10.48 19.99 -40.15
C LYS A 307 11.51 18.95 -39.67
N ASP A 308 11.56 18.74 -38.37
CA ASP A 308 12.56 17.89 -37.74
C ASP A 308 12.15 16.42 -37.97
N PRO A 309 12.98 15.61 -38.66
CA PRO A 309 12.67 14.20 -38.95
C PRO A 309 12.52 13.35 -37.68
N PHE A 310 12.88 13.89 -36.52
CA PHE A 310 12.65 13.30 -35.21
C PHE A 310 11.17 13.00 -34.91
N PHE A 311 10.26 13.91 -35.27
CA PHE A 311 8.85 13.81 -34.92
C PHE A 311 8.07 12.93 -35.90
N THR A 312 8.23 11.62 -35.75
CA THR A 312 7.42 10.63 -36.48
C THR A 312 6.09 10.38 -35.77
N ASP A 313 5.06 9.93 -36.50
CA ASP A 313 3.77 9.52 -35.91
C ASP A 313 3.97 8.47 -34.82
N LYS A 314 4.87 7.50 -35.05
CA LYS A 314 5.22 6.49 -34.06
C LYS A 314 5.81 7.11 -32.79
N LEU A 315 6.71 8.08 -32.91
CA LEU A 315 7.26 8.77 -31.75
C LEU A 315 6.18 9.52 -30.96
N LEU A 316 5.24 10.18 -31.65
CA LEU A 316 4.12 10.85 -30.98
C LEU A 316 3.21 9.86 -30.24
N GLN A 317 2.96 8.69 -30.82
CA GLN A 317 2.19 7.61 -30.18
C GLN A 317 2.92 7.08 -28.94
N ASP A 318 4.21 6.74 -29.07
CA ASP A 318 5.06 6.26 -27.96
C ASP A 318 5.15 7.31 -26.84
N PHE A 319 5.18 8.59 -27.21
CA PHE A 319 5.12 9.71 -26.28
C PHE A 319 3.78 9.77 -25.55
N CYS A 320 2.65 9.62 -26.26
CA CYS A 320 1.31 9.58 -25.66
C CYS A 320 1.19 8.45 -24.63
N ILE A 321 1.58 7.22 -25.01
CA ILE A 321 1.53 6.05 -24.12
C ILE A 321 2.39 6.29 -22.87
N SER A 322 3.61 6.80 -23.06
CA SER A 322 4.51 7.10 -21.93
C SER A 322 3.91 8.15 -21.00
N PHE A 323 3.27 9.18 -21.55
CA PHE A 323 2.70 10.25 -20.73
C PHE A 323 1.48 9.79 -19.92
N ILE A 324 0.63 8.94 -20.51
CA ILE A 324 -0.47 8.27 -19.80
C ILE A 324 0.07 7.46 -18.63
N LEU A 325 1.10 6.62 -18.86
CA LEU A 325 1.71 5.81 -17.80
C LEU A 325 2.24 6.70 -16.67
N ALA A 326 2.93 7.80 -17.03
CA ALA A 326 3.51 8.72 -16.07
C ALA A 326 2.45 9.40 -15.19
N GLY A 327 1.41 9.97 -15.80
CA GLY A 327 0.43 10.82 -15.10
C GLY A 327 -0.68 10.05 -14.39
N ARG A 328 -1.10 8.90 -14.93
CA ARG A 328 -2.22 8.10 -14.39
C ARG A 328 -1.84 7.39 -13.10
N ASP A 329 -0.87 6.48 -13.15
CA ASP A 329 -0.65 5.51 -12.08
C ASP A 329 0.14 6.13 -10.92
N THR A 330 1.12 6.99 -11.20
CA THR A 330 1.99 7.53 -10.13
C THR A 330 1.25 8.47 -9.19
N SER A 331 0.46 9.41 -9.71
CA SER A 331 -0.30 10.35 -8.90
C SER A 331 -1.43 9.70 -8.13
N SER A 332 -2.13 8.74 -8.74
CA SER A 332 -3.27 8.06 -8.10
C SER A 332 -2.82 7.20 -6.93
N VAL A 333 -1.77 6.40 -7.11
CA VAL A 333 -1.15 5.61 -6.03
C VAL A 333 -0.60 6.52 -4.93
N GLY A 334 0.06 7.62 -5.29
CA GLY A 334 0.58 8.58 -4.31
C GLY A 334 -0.54 9.20 -3.44
N LEU A 335 -1.65 9.59 -4.07
CA LEU A 335 -2.82 10.13 -3.37
C LEU A 335 -3.54 9.08 -2.51
N ALA A 336 -3.67 7.85 -2.98
CA ALA A 336 -4.30 6.77 -2.22
C ALA A 336 -3.53 6.47 -0.93
N TRP A 337 -2.20 6.37 -1.00
CA TRP A 337 -1.34 6.21 0.17
C TRP A 337 -1.38 7.42 1.10
N PHE A 338 -1.41 8.63 0.53
CA PHE A 338 -1.55 9.85 1.32
C PHE A 338 -2.84 9.83 2.15
N PHE A 339 -3.99 9.59 1.53
CA PHE A 339 -5.26 9.57 2.27
C PHE A 339 -5.29 8.43 3.29
N TRP A 340 -4.73 7.27 2.97
CA TRP A 340 -4.58 6.19 3.95
C TRP A 340 -3.74 6.64 5.16
N LEU A 341 -2.60 7.30 4.94
CA LEU A 341 -1.76 7.84 6.02
C LEU A 341 -2.49 8.90 6.84
N ILE A 342 -3.26 9.79 6.21
CA ILE A 342 -4.06 10.79 6.89
C ILE A 342 -5.07 10.14 7.84
N THR A 343 -5.78 9.09 7.41
CA THR A 343 -6.72 8.38 8.30
C THR A 343 -6.07 7.76 9.55
N LYS A 344 -4.77 7.50 9.51
CA LYS A 344 -3.98 6.98 10.63
C LYS A 344 -3.36 8.09 11.49
N ASN A 345 -3.35 9.32 11.00
CA ASN A 345 -2.69 10.46 11.64
C ASN A 345 -3.61 11.70 11.69
N PRO A 346 -4.67 11.69 12.54
CA PRO A 346 -5.63 12.81 12.63
C PRO A 346 -4.99 14.15 13.04
N SER A 347 -3.86 14.12 13.74
CA SER A 347 -3.09 15.32 14.09
C SER A 347 -2.52 16.02 12.85
N VAL A 348 -2.06 15.23 11.86
CA VAL A 348 -1.57 15.76 10.57
C VAL A 348 -2.73 16.32 9.76
N GLU A 349 -3.86 15.63 9.71
CA GLU A 349 -5.09 16.13 9.07
C GLU A 349 -5.50 17.50 9.64
N THR A 350 -5.52 17.63 10.96
CA THR A 350 -5.89 18.87 11.66
C THR A 350 -4.96 20.02 11.30
N LYS A 351 -3.65 19.77 11.22
CA LYS A 351 -2.66 20.78 10.82
C LYS A 351 -2.84 21.22 9.36
N ILE A 352 -3.09 20.28 8.45
CA ILE A 352 -3.40 20.59 7.04
C ILE A 352 -4.66 21.45 6.96
N LEU A 353 -5.75 21.05 7.64
CA LEU A 353 -6.99 21.81 7.63
C LEU A 353 -6.82 23.21 8.23
N THR A 354 -6.00 23.35 9.27
CA THR A 354 -5.68 24.65 9.88
C THR A 354 -4.95 25.54 8.88
N GLU A 355 -3.93 25.02 8.19
CA GLU A 355 -3.20 25.73 7.12
C GLU A 355 -4.15 26.17 6.00
N VAL A 356 -4.97 25.26 5.48
CA VAL A 356 -5.90 25.55 4.37
C VAL A 356 -6.94 26.60 4.78
N ARG A 357 -7.48 26.52 6.00
CA ARG A 357 -8.44 27.51 6.54
C ARG A 357 -7.82 28.89 6.70
N GLU A 358 -6.57 28.96 7.14
CA GLU A 358 -5.87 30.24 7.32
C GLU A 358 -5.60 30.92 5.98
N ILE A 359 -5.14 30.16 4.97
CA ILE A 359 -4.95 30.68 3.62
C ILE A 359 -6.27 31.20 3.05
N PHE A 360 -7.38 30.48 3.26
CA PHE A 360 -8.70 30.92 2.80
C PHE A 360 -9.19 32.19 3.49
N ARG A 361 -8.92 32.37 4.79
CA ARG A 361 -9.28 33.59 5.54
C ARG A 361 -8.59 34.85 5.04
N GLN A 362 -7.42 34.70 4.44
CA GLN A 362 -6.64 35.79 3.87
C GLN A 362 -7.16 36.24 2.49
N ARG A 363 -8.22 35.62 1.95
CA ARG A 363 -8.88 36.10 0.73
C ARG A 363 -9.63 37.40 1.01
N GLU A 364 -9.40 38.40 0.17
CA GLU A 364 -10.23 39.60 0.15
C GLU A 364 -11.65 39.24 -0.32
N ASN A 365 -12.68 39.60 0.47
CA ASN A 365 -14.11 39.38 0.19
C ASN A 365 -14.55 37.91 -0.04
N PRO A 366 -14.58 37.05 1.00
CA PRO A 366 -15.21 35.73 0.90
C PRO A 366 -16.73 35.88 0.75
N THR A 367 -17.25 35.78 -0.48
CA THR A 367 -18.70 35.65 -0.71
C THR A 367 -19.22 34.31 -0.16
N LYS A 368 -20.51 34.21 0.17
CA LYS A 368 -21.12 32.95 0.65
C LYS A 368 -21.04 31.82 -0.39
N GLU A 369 -21.10 32.13 -1.69
CA GLU A 369 -20.84 31.16 -2.78
C GLU A 369 -19.42 30.57 -2.72
N ASN A 370 -18.43 31.36 -2.29
CA ASN A 370 -17.06 30.89 -2.13
C ASN A 370 -16.91 29.87 -0.99
N GLN A 371 -17.90 29.66 -0.12
CA GLN A 371 -17.80 28.69 0.98
C GLN A 371 -18.23 27.26 0.59
N GLU A 372 -19.17 27.12 -0.35
CA GLU A 372 -19.68 25.81 -0.81
C GLU A 372 -18.83 25.24 -1.97
N ASN A 373 -18.39 26.11 -2.90
CA ASN A 373 -17.56 25.76 -4.05
C ASN A 373 -16.15 26.36 -3.95
N ILE A 374 -15.42 26.07 -2.86
CA ILE A 374 -14.00 26.40 -2.75
C ILE A 374 -13.18 25.69 -3.83
N SER A 375 -12.59 26.51 -4.69
CA SER A 375 -11.42 26.20 -5.50
C SER A 375 -10.21 26.98 -5.00
N PHE A 376 -9.00 26.45 -5.20
CA PHE A 376 -7.74 27.06 -4.76
C PHE A 376 -6.90 27.51 -5.94
N THR A 377 -6.47 28.77 -5.92
CA THR A 377 -5.60 29.36 -6.94
C THR A 377 -4.18 28.81 -6.84
N GLN A 378 -3.39 28.97 -7.90
CA GLN A 378 -2.00 28.52 -7.91
C GLN A 378 -1.16 29.20 -6.81
N GLU A 379 -1.37 30.48 -6.54
CA GLU A 379 -0.64 31.21 -5.50
C GLU A 379 -0.98 30.70 -4.09
N GLU A 380 -2.23 30.32 -3.85
CA GLU A 380 -2.64 29.72 -2.57
C GLU A 380 -2.07 28.32 -2.40
N LEU A 381 -2.07 27.52 -3.47
CA LEU A 381 -1.41 26.22 -3.44
C LEU A 381 0.07 26.38 -3.09
N LYS A 382 0.79 27.40 -3.56
CA LYS A 382 2.19 27.62 -3.16
C LYS A 382 2.35 27.86 -1.65
N LYS A 383 1.40 28.52 -1.00
CA LYS A 383 1.40 28.81 0.45
C LYS A 383 1.14 27.58 1.32
N MET A 384 0.60 26.48 0.78
CA MET A 384 0.32 25.25 1.53
C MET A 384 1.61 24.44 1.78
N VAL A 385 2.46 24.91 2.69
CA VAL A 385 3.77 24.35 3.03
C VAL A 385 3.63 23.00 3.74
N TYR A 386 2.78 22.93 4.77
CA TYR A 386 2.56 21.75 5.58
C TYR A 386 1.90 20.63 4.77
N LEU A 387 0.94 20.95 3.90
CA LEU A 387 0.38 19.97 2.96
C LEU A 387 1.45 19.41 2.02
N GLN A 388 2.34 20.25 1.49
CA GLN A 388 3.43 19.78 0.62
C GLN A 388 4.43 18.89 1.38
N ALA A 389 4.73 19.24 2.63
CA ALA A 389 5.51 18.43 3.54
C ALA A 389 4.87 17.05 3.79
N ALA A 390 3.56 17.01 4.04
CA ALA A 390 2.83 15.76 4.26
C ALA A 390 2.76 14.89 3.00
N ILE A 391 2.57 15.49 1.82
CA ILE A 391 2.64 14.77 0.54
C ILE A 391 4.04 14.20 0.32
N SER A 392 5.09 14.98 0.58
CA SER A 392 6.48 14.53 0.42
C SER A 392 6.84 13.39 1.38
N GLU A 393 6.37 13.45 2.62
CA GLU A 393 6.56 12.38 3.59
C GLU A 393 5.77 11.11 3.22
N SER A 394 4.57 11.26 2.66
CA SER A 394 3.78 10.14 2.14
C SER A 394 4.51 9.46 0.99
N LEU A 395 5.02 10.24 0.03
CA LEU A 395 5.78 9.74 -1.11
C LEU A 395 7.12 9.11 -0.69
N ARG A 396 7.76 9.61 0.38
CA ARG A 396 8.95 8.98 0.97
C ARG A 396 8.63 7.58 1.45
N LEU A 397 7.58 7.43 2.26
CA LEU A 397 7.18 6.13 2.81
C LEU A 397 6.59 5.21 1.73
N TYR A 398 5.80 5.72 0.81
CA TYR A 398 5.09 4.93 -0.19
C TYR A 398 5.34 5.50 -1.59
N PRO A 399 6.56 5.32 -2.13
CA PRO A 399 6.87 5.78 -3.48
C PRO A 399 6.08 4.96 -4.50
N PRO A 400 5.36 5.59 -5.44
CA PRO A 400 4.61 4.87 -6.48
C PRO A 400 5.49 3.94 -7.32
N VAL A 401 6.75 4.34 -7.56
CA VAL A 401 7.78 3.49 -8.17
C VAL A 401 8.81 3.13 -7.10
N SER A 402 8.80 1.88 -6.65
CA SER A 402 9.64 1.43 -5.53
C SER A 402 11.04 0.93 -5.94
N PHE A 403 11.23 0.54 -7.20
CA PHE A 403 12.50 0.07 -7.76
C PHE A 403 12.78 0.74 -9.11
N ASP A 404 14.05 0.99 -9.41
CA ASP A 404 14.49 1.44 -10.74
C ASP A 404 15.76 0.68 -11.16
N HIS A 405 15.81 0.35 -12.45
CA HIS A 405 16.84 -0.52 -13.04
C HIS A 405 17.81 0.26 -13.92
N LYS A 406 19.07 -0.16 -13.87
CA LYS A 406 20.19 0.31 -14.70
C LYS A 406 21.07 -0.86 -15.14
N GLU A 407 21.72 -0.71 -16.29
CA GLU A 407 22.58 -1.73 -16.89
C GLU A 407 23.93 -1.11 -17.27
N PRO A 408 25.03 -1.40 -16.54
CA PRO A 408 26.35 -0.88 -16.84
C PRO A 408 26.79 -1.28 -18.27
N GLN A 409 27.28 -0.32 -19.05
CA GLN A 409 27.78 -0.58 -20.42
C GLN A 409 29.25 -0.99 -20.46
N VAL A 410 30.00 -0.62 -19.43
CA VAL A 410 31.36 -1.06 -19.15
C VAL A 410 31.48 -1.46 -17.68
N ASP A 411 32.45 -2.32 -17.38
CA ASP A 411 32.80 -2.68 -16.01
C ASP A 411 33.16 -1.42 -15.21
N ASP A 412 32.75 -1.38 -13.95
CA ASP A 412 32.92 -0.21 -13.10
C ASP A 412 33.06 -0.61 -11.63
N ILE A 413 33.53 0.32 -10.81
CA ILE A 413 33.71 0.14 -9.37
C ILE A 413 33.04 1.32 -8.67
N PHE A 414 32.07 1.02 -7.80
CA PHE A 414 31.46 2.06 -6.98
C PHE A 414 32.45 2.65 -5.97
N PRO A 415 32.18 3.86 -5.43
CA PRO A 415 33.09 4.53 -4.49
C PRO A 415 33.47 3.71 -3.25
N ASP A 416 32.68 2.71 -2.88
CA ASP A 416 32.93 1.81 -1.75
C ASP A 416 33.71 0.53 -2.13
N GLY A 417 34.19 0.42 -3.37
CA GLY A 417 34.89 -0.75 -3.90
C GLY A 417 33.97 -1.85 -4.45
N THR A 418 32.65 -1.68 -4.43
CA THR A 418 31.72 -2.67 -5.00
C THR A 418 31.90 -2.73 -6.52
N MET A 419 32.31 -3.89 -7.03
CA MET A 419 32.44 -4.15 -8.46
C MET A 419 31.06 -4.31 -9.12
N VAL A 420 30.89 -3.73 -10.31
CA VAL A 420 29.75 -3.98 -11.19
C VAL A 420 30.23 -4.30 -12.60
N GLU A 421 29.82 -5.45 -13.10
CA GLU A 421 30.20 -5.94 -14.42
C GLU A 421 29.27 -5.38 -15.50
N LYS A 422 29.80 -5.22 -16.70
CA LYS A 422 29.06 -4.91 -17.91
C LYS A 422 27.91 -5.89 -18.12
N GLY A 423 26.72 -5.35 -18.38
CA GLY A 423 25.52 -6.16 -18.63
C GLY A 423 24.89 -6.77 -17.36
N SER A 424 25.47 -6.53 -16.18
CA SER A 424 24.78 -6.78 -14.90
C SER A 424 23.62 -5.78 -14.71
N ARG A 425 22.78 -6.02 -13.70
CA ARG A 425 21.67 -5.13 -13.35
C ARG A 425 21.91 -4.47 -12.01
N VAL A 426 21.92 -3.15 -12.01
CA VAL A 426 21.91 -2.36 -10.79
C VAL A 426 20.49 -1.89 -10.53
N VAL A 427 19.90 -2.33 -9.43
CA VAL A 427 18.55 -1.96 -9.01
C VAL A 427 18.63 -1.14 -7.75
N TYR A 428 18.12 0.09 -7.74
CA TYR A 428 17.99 0.83 -6.49
C TYR A 428 16.56 0.80 -5.95
N CYS A 429 16.43 0.54 -4.65
CA CYS A 429 15.14 0.40 -3.96
C CYS A 429 14.84 1.67 -3.17
N MET A 430 13.90 2.48 -3.67
CA MET A 430 13.47 3.72 -3.04
C MET A 430 12.68 3.44 -1.76
N TYR A 431 11.81 2.43 -1.79
CA TYR A 431 10.99 2.01 -0.65
C TYR A 431 11.84 1.55 0.55
N GLY A 432 12.89 0.77 0.26
CA GLY A 432 13.87 0.32 1.25
C GLY A 432 14.68 1.47 1.80
N MET A 433 15.21 2.32 0.91
CA MET A 433 16.03 3.49 1.28
C MET A 433 15.29 4.43 2.23
N ALA A 434 14.01 4.65 2.01
CA ALA A 434 13.16 5.45 2.88
C ALA A 434 13.08 4.93 4.33
N ARG A 435 13.29 3.63 4.56
CA ARG A 435 13.11 2.96 5.87
C ARG A 435 14.44 2.57 6.52
N MET A 436 15.56 3.07 6.03
CA MET A 436 16.86 2.79 6.62
C MET A 436 17.18 3.80 7.73
N GLU A 437 17.43 3.31 8.94
CA GLU A 437 17.84 4.15 10.09
C GLU A 437 19.13 4.93 9.79
N SER A 438 20.09 4.32 9.10
CA SER A 438 21.34 4.97 8.70
C SER A 438 21.16 6.16 7.75
N ILE A 439 20.00 6.28 7.11
CA ILE A 439 19.70 7.33 6.11
C ILE A 439 18.71 8.35 6.68
N TRP A 440 17.65 7.88 7.34
CA TRP A 440 16.53 8.72 7.79
C TRP A 440 16.40 8.85 9.32
N GLY A 441 17.30 8.22 10.09
CA GLY A 441 17.27 8.23 11.55
C GLY A 441 16.31 7.19 12.15
N LYS A 442 16.24 7.16 13.49
CA LYS A 442 15.44 6.18 14.26
C LYS A 442 13.95 6.20 13.96
N ASP A 443 13.45 7.34 13.51
CA ASP A 443 12.06 7.57 13.20
C ASP A 443 11.75 7.44 11.70
N CYS A 444 12.59 6.72 10.94
CA CYS A 444 12.43 6.50 9.49
C CYS A 444 11.10 5.84 9.11
N PHE A 445 10.46 5.10 10.02
CA PHE A 445 9.13 4.50 9.82
C PHE A 445 7.96 5.42 10.17
N GLU A 446 8.21 6.54 10.87
CA GLU A 446 7.15 7.45 11.30
C GLU A 446 6.74 8.38 10.16
N PHE A 447 5.43 8.60 10.02
CA PHE A 447 4.88 9.63 9.13
C PHE A 447 4.97 11.00 9.80
N ARG A 448 6.07 11.72 9.56
CA ARG A 448 6.35 13.03 10.19
C ARG A 448 6.61 14.12 9.14
N PRO A 449 5.57 14.86 8.71
CA PRO A 449 5.71 15.96 7.76
C PRO A 449 6.75 17.02 8.17
N GLU A 450 6.93 17.23 9.48
CA GLU A 450 7.85 18.23 10.04
C GLU A 450 9.32 18.04 9.61
N ARG A 451 9.71 16.86 9.10
CA ARG A 451 11.05 16.65 8.50
C ARG A 451 11.34 17.57 7.31
N TRP A 452 10.29 17.97 6.62
CA TRP A 452 10.35 18.76 5.39
C TRP A 452 10.17 20.26 5.66
N ILE A 453 10.19 20.68 6.92
CA ILE A 453 9.93 22.06 7.32
C ILE A 453 11.08 22.56 8.18
N LYS A 454 11.64 23.71 7.80
CA LYS A 454 12.64 24.44 8.60
C LYS A 454 12.26 25.92 8.60
N ASP A 455 12.18 26.52 9.78
CA ASP A 455 11.83 27.93 9.96
C ASP A 455 10.50 28.33 9.28
N GLY A 456 9.53 27.40 9.26
CA GLY A 456 8.22 27.60 8.62
C GLY A 456 8.20 27.39 7.10
N GLU A 457 9.35 27.17 6.47
CA GLU A 457 9.48 26.99 5.03
C GLU A 457 9.68 25.53 4.64
N PHE A 458 9.22 25.16 3.44
CA PHE A 458 9.47 23.83 2.89
C PHE A 458 10.94 23.68 2.51
N VAL A 459 11.61 22.66 3.05
CA VAL A 459 12.98 22.31 2.70
C VAL A 459 13.04 21.04 1.86
N SER A 460 13.75 21.10 0.74
CA SER A 460 14.03 19.94 -0.09
C SER A 460 15.17 19.12 0.49
N GLU A 461 15.00 17.80 0.53
CA GLU A 461 16.07 16.86 0.86
C GLU A 461 17.01 16.60 -0.33
N ASN A 462 18.20 16.06 -0.07
CA ASN A 462 19.11 15.56 -1.10
C ASN A 462 18.37 14.63 -2.09
N GLN A 463 18.47 14.93 -3.39
CA GLN A 463 17.74 14.21 -4.45
C GLN A 463 18.11 12.72 -4.53
N PHE A 464 19.31 12.33 -4.13
CA PHE A 464 19.78 10.94 -4.13
C PHE A 464 19.38 10.18 -2.86
N LYS A 465 19.04 10.91 -1.79
CA LYS A 465 18.39 10.38 -0.56
C LYS A 465 16.86 10.29 -0.72
N TYR A 466 16.25 11.19 -1.50
CA TYR A 466 14.82 11.23 -1.81
C TYR A 466 14.60 11.13 -3.33
N THR A 467 14.80 9.94 -3.89
CA THR A 467 14.72 9.66 -5.33
C THR A 467 13.31 9.36 -5.85
N VAL A 468 12.24 9.73 -5.13
CA VAL A 468 10.86 9.43 -5.55
C VAL A 468 10.51 10.08 -6.90
N PHE A 469 11.13 11.21 -7.22
CA PHE A 469 11.06 11.86 -8.53
C PHE A 469 12.29 11.57 -9.39
N ASN A 470 13.05 10.52 -9.11
CA ASN A 470 14.39 10.27 -9.63
C ASN A 470 15.36 11.44 -9.29
N ALA A 471 16.57 11.45 -9.84
CA ALA A 471 17.56 12.50 -9.58
C ALA A 471 18.46 12.77 -10.80
N GLY A 472 19.24 13.87 -10.73
CA GLY A 472 20.19 14.24 -11.77
C GLY A 472 19.52 14.48 -13.14
N PRO A 473 20.15 14.09 -14.26
CA PRO A 473 19.57 14.24 -15.60
C PRO A 473 18.23 13.51 -15.80
N ARG A 474 17.90 12.52 -14.94
CA ARG A 474 16.65 11.75 -15.01
C ARG A 474 15.55 12.31 -14.08
N LEU A 475 15.79 13.39 -13.34
CA LEU A 475 14.83 14.05 -12.44
C LEU A 475 13.51 14.36 -13.15
N CYS A 476 12.41 13.75 -12.70
CA CYS A 476 11.07 13.73 -13.30
C CYS A 476 10.60 15.10 -13.83
N VAL A 477 10.22 15.15 -15.11
CA VAL A 477 9.64 16.36 -15.74
C VAL A 477 8.33 16.77 -15.07
N GLY A 478 7.51 15.79 -14.68
CA GLY A 478 6.19 16.02 -14.10
C GLY A 478 6.19 16.43 -12.62
N LYS A 479 7.34 16.62 -11.97
CA LYS A 479 7.41 16.87 -10.52
C LYS A 479 6.52 18.04 -10.06
N LYS A 480 6.63 19.19 -10.72
CA LYS A 480 5.86 20.40 -10.35
C LYS A 480 4.37 20.23 -10.63
N PHE A 481 4.03 19.57 -11.74
CA PHE A 481 2.65 19.25 -12.10
C PHE A 481 2.03 18.30 -11.06
N ALA A 482 2.73 17.22 -10.68
CA ALA A 482 2.26 16.23 -9.72
C ALA A 482 1.98 16.84 -8.34
N TYR A 483 2.92 17.62 -7.78
CA TYR A 483 2.68 18.29 -6.50
C TYR A 483 1.47 19.23 -6.55
N THR A 484 1.35 20.00 -7.63
CA THR A 484 0.24 20.94 -7.80
C THR A 484 -1.11 20.20 -7.88
N GLN A 485 -1.18 19.14 -8.70
CA GLN A 485 -2.36 18.27 -8.82
C GLN A 485 -2.73 17.65 -7.48
N MET A 486 -1.75 17.06 -6.77
CA MET A 486 -1.97 16.41 -5.48
C MET A 486 -2.46 17.40 -4.42
N LYS A 487 -1.85 18.60 -4.34
CA LYS A 487 -2.26 19.63 -3.38
C LYS A 487 -3.70 20.08 -3.62
N LEU A 488 -4.07 20.32 -4.88
CA LEU A 488 -5.43 20.74 -5.24
C LEU A 488 -6.47 19.66 -4.91
N VAL A 489 -6.17 18.38 -5.22
CA VAL A 489 -7.05 17.25 -4.88
C VAL A 489 -7.19 17.10 -3.36
N VAL A 490 -6.08 17.08 -2.63
CA VAL A 490 -6.10 16.90 -1.18
C VAL A 490 -6.82 18.04 -0.49
N ALA A 491 -6.48 19.29 -0.81
CA ALA A 491 -7.13 20.44 -0.19
C ALA A 491 -8.63 20.46 -0.47
N SER A 492 -9.04 20.16 -1.72
CA SER A 492 -10.46 20.13 -2.11
C SER A 492 -11.25 19.02 -1.41
N ILE A 493 -10.64 17.82 -1.24
CA ILE A 493 -11.28 16.69 -0.57
C ILE A 493 -11.35 16.91 0.94
N LEU A 494 -10.23 17.20 1.60
CA LEU A 494 -10.19 17.36 3.06
C LEU A 494 -11.04 18.55 3.53
N TRP A 495 -11.18 19.59 2.70
CA TRP A 495 -12.09 20.70 3.02
C TRP A 495 -13.55 20.26 3.20
N ARG A 496 -14.00 19.28 2.40
CA ARG A 496 -15.42 18.90 2.27
C ARG A 496 -15.78 17.60 2.96
N PHE A 497 -14.81 16.71 3.08
CA PHE A 497 -15.05 15.34 3.49
C PHE A 497 -14.08 14.92 4.58
N GLN A 498 -14.62 14.16 5.53
CA GLN A 498 -13.80 13.37 6.44
C GLN A 498 -13.65 11.96 5.88
N ILE A 499 -12.42 11.47 5.83
CA ILE A 499 -12.10 10.16 5.29
C ILE A 499 -11.85 9.19 6.44
N SER A 500 -12.47 8.02 6.37
CA SER A 500 -12.30 6.93 7.33
C SER A 500 -12.02 5.61 6.61
N THR A 501 -11.34 4.67 7.25
CA THR A 501 -11.06 3.35 6.64
C THR A 501 -12.06 2.30 7.14
N ASN A 502 -12.66 1.51 6.26
CA ASN A 502 -13.50 0.37 6.68
C ASN A 502 -12.70 -0.86 7.10
N ARG A 503 -11.41 -0.93 6.78
CA ARG A 503 -10.50 -2.01 7.16
C ARG A 503 -9.19 -1.41 7.64
N LEU A 504 -8.78 -1.76 8.86
CA LEU A 504 -7.49 -1.34 9.44
C LEU A 504 -6.27 -2.01 8.80
N ARG A 505 -6.44 -2.96 7.87
CA ARG A 505 -5.32 -3.53 7.10
C ARG A 505 -4.71 -2.45 6.22
N SER A 506 -3.38 -2.41 6.18
CA SER A 506 -2.68 -1.67 5.12
C SER A 506 -3.27 -2.11 3.78
N PRO A 507 -3.41 -1.20 2.81
CA PRO A 507 -3.56 -1.62 1.44
C PRO A 507 -2.53 -2.71 1.18
N SER A 508 -2.93 -3.82 0.56
CA SER A 508 -1.94 -4.42 -0.31
C SER A 508 -1.57 -3.32 -1.29
N ILE A 509 -0.32 -3.28 -1.77
CA ILE A 509 0.05 -2.40 -2.91
C ILE A 509 -0.97 -2.51 -4.07
N LEU A 510 -1.80 -3.56 -4.08
CA LEU A 510 -2.87 -3.87 -5.03
C LEU A 510 -4.33 -3.58 -4.59
N SER A 511 -4.67 -3.11 -3.38
CA SER A 511 -6.08 -2.74 -3.08
C SER A 511 -6.26 -1.93 -1.79
N SER A 512 -7.02 -0.82 -1.85
CA SER A 512 -7.46 -0.05 -0.67
C SER A 512 -8.95 0.33 -0.75
N TYR A 513 -9.70 0.17 0.34
CA TYR A 513 -11.11 0.57 0.43
C TYR A 513 -11.31 1.61 1.54
N LEU A 514 -11.90 2.77 1.22
CA LEU A 514 -12.11 3.89 2.14
C LEU A 514 -13.60 4.29 2.20
N LYS A 515 -14.06 4.82 3.34
CA LYS A 515 -15.43 5.29 3.57
C LYS A 515 -15.41 6.77 3.93
N MET A 516 -16.31 7.55 3.33
CA MET A 516 -16.38 8.99 3.55
C MET A 516 -17.61 9.37 4.38
N SER A 517 -17.44 10.26 5.35
CA SER A 517 -18.51 10.82 6.19
C SER A 517 -18.40 12.34 6.27
N ASN A 518 -19.47 13.01 6.71
CA ASN A 518 -19.47 14.45 6.94
C ASN A 518 -20.04 14.73 8.33
N GLU A 519 -19.30 15.44 9.17
CA GLU A 519 -19.76 16.43 10.17
C GLU A 519 -18.60 16.92 11.05
N ALA A 520 -18.66 18.20 11.44
CA ALA A 520 -17.70 18.87 12.30
C ALA A 520 -17.61 18.20 13.67
N MET A 521 -16.40 17.82 14.07
CA MET A 521 -15.97 17.40 15.41
C MET A 521 -17.11 16.98 16.36
N ASP A 522 -17.71 15.81 16.11
CA ASP A 522 -18.43 15.09 17.15
C ASP A 522 -17.50 13.98 17.63
N VAL A 523 -17.07 14.10 18.89
CA VAL A 523 -16.37 13.05 19.65
C VAL A 523 -17.06 11.72 19.34
N PRO A 524 -16.33 10.60 19.11
CA PRO A 524 -16.98 9.32 18.83
C PRO A 524 -18.06 9.07 19.88
N LYS A 525 -19.33 9.04 19.44
CA LYS A 525 -20.46 8.77 20.32
C LYS A 525 -20.21 7.45 21.02
N THR A 526 -19.91 7.54 22.31
CA THR A 526 -19.86 6.40 23.20
C THR A 526 -21.30 5.97 23.44
N GLY A 527 -21.68 4.80 22.93
CA GLY A 527 -23.03 4.26 23.07
C GLY A 527 -23.21 3.01 22.23
N PHE A 528 -24.07 2.09 22.70
CA PHE A 528 -24.39 0.84 22.01
C PHE A 528 -24.91 1.11 20.58
N SER A 529 -24.35 0.43 19.57
CA SER A 529 -24.90 0.40 18.21
C SER A 529 -26.11 -0.54 18.15
N PHE A 530 -27.24 -0.02 17.68
CA PHE A 530 -28.50 -0.75 17.50
C PHE A 530 -28.75 -1.13 16.02
N ASP A 531 -27.70 -1.21 15.19
CA ASP A 531 -27.82 -1.56 13.77
C ASP A 531 -28.50 -2.93 13.54
N LEU A 532 -28.43 -3.82 14.54
CA LEU A 532 -29.11 -5.12 14.52
C LEU A 532 -30.62 -5.04 14.77
N CYS A 533 -31.14 -4.02 15.48
CA CYS A 533 -32.59 -3.79 15.57
C CYS A 533 -33.17 -3.48 14.20
N ARG A 534 -32.49 -2.65 13.39
CA ARG A 534 -32.91 -2.36 12.01
C ARG A 534 -32.84 -3.58 11.09
N ARG A 535 -31.82 -4.43 11.23
CA ARG A 535 -31.71 -5.68 10.46
C ARG A 535 -32.81 -6.67 10.86
N ASN A 536 -33.08 -6.83 12.15
CA ASN A 536 -34.08 -7.78 12.64
C ASN A 536 -35.50 -7.30 12.31
N ASP A 537 -35.79 -6.00 12.37
CA ASP A 537 -37.04 -5.42 11.86
C ASP A 537 -37.21 -5.66 10.35
N MET A 538 -36.13 -5.53 9.56
CA MET A 538 -36.16 -5.81 8.13
C MET A 538 -36.46 -7.29 7.84
N LEU A 539 -35.88 -8.21 8.62
CA LEU A 539 -36.11 -9.66 8.46
C LEU A 539 -37.51 -10.07 8.93
N ALA A 540 -38.01 -9.48 10.01
CA ALA A 540 -39.39 -9.67 10.47
C ALA A 540 -40.41 -9.15 9.45
N LYS A 541 -40.17 -7.98 8.84
CA LYS A 541 -40.99 -7.45 7.72
C LYS A 541 -40.95 -8.33 6.47
N LYS A 542 -39.90 -9.15 6.31
CA LYS A 542 -39.76 -10.14 5.22
C LYS A 542 -40.33 -11.53 5.58
N GLY A 543 -41.07 -11.64 6.68
CA GLY A 543 -41.82 -12.86 7.05
C GLY A 543 -40.99 -13.96 7.74
N LEU A 544 -39.74 -13.69 8.11
CA LEU A 544 -38.92 -14.62 8.89
C LEU A 544 -39.38 -14.62 10.35
N LYS A 545 -39.92 -15.75 10.84
CA LYS A 545 -40.24 -15.94 12.26
C LYS A 545 -38.95 -15.89 13.09
N SER A 546 -38.92 -14.99 14.07
CA SER A 546 -37.82 -14.92 15.03
C SER A 546 -37.85 -16.13 15.96
N PRO A 547 -36.72 -16.84 16.20
CA PRO A 547 -36.65 -17.90 17.20
C PRO A 547 -36.75 -17.31 18.62
N SER A 548 -37.29 -18.09 19.57
CA SER A 548 -37.52 -17.62 20.94
C SER A 548 -36.21 -17.44 21.72
N TYR A 549 -36.12 -16.36 22.50
CA TYR A 549 -34.96 -16.03 23.34
C TYR A 549 -34.69 -17.11 24.41
N LEU A 550 -33.46 -17.58 24.51
CA LEU A 550 -32.96 -18.36 25.65
C LEU A 550 -32.33 -17.40 26.67
N LYS A 551 -32.71 -17.51 27.95
CA LYS A 551 -32.15 -16.68 29.03
C LYS A 551 -30.64 -16.96 29.17
N THR A 552 -29.82 -15.91 29.15
CA THR A 552 -28.35 -15.93 29.23
C THR A 552 -27.80 -16.76 30.39
N GLY A 553 -28.53 -16.84 31.52
CA GLY A 553 -28.11 -17.60 32.70
C GLY A 553 -27.97 -19.10 32.45
N THR A 554 -28.88 -19.72 31.67
CA THR A 554 -28.85 -21.16 31.41
C THR A 554 -27.65 -21.55 30.54
N THR A 555 -27.26 -20.66 29.62
CA THR A 555 -26.08 -20.81 28.76
C THR A 555 -24.78 -20.79 29.56
N ILE A 556 -24.63 -19.86 30.50
CA ILE A 556 -23.43 -19.74 31.34
C ILE A 556 -23.30 -20.96 32.27
N VAL A 557 -24.40 -21.42 32.87
CA VAL A 557 -24.41 -22.60 33.75
C VAL A 557 -24.02 -23.87 32.99
N GLY A 558 -24.52 -24.08 31.78
CA GLY A 558 -24.13 -25.23 30.94
C GLY A 558 -22.64 -25.22 30.60
N LEU A 559 -22.08 -24.05 30.27
CA LEU A 559 -20.65 -23.89 29.99
C LEU A 559 -19.75 -24.13 31.20
N ILE A 560 -20.15 -23.68 32.39
CA ILE A 560 -19.44 -23.96 33.64
C ILE A 560 -19.41 -25.48 33.91
N PHE A 561 -20.51 -26.16 33.65
CA PHE A 561 -20.61 -27.62 33.82
C PHE A 561 -19.70 -28.37 32.85
N GLU A 562 -19.72 -28.03 31.56
CA GLU A 562 -18.84 -28.61 30.53
C GLU A 562 -17.35 -28.38 30.84
N LEU A 563 -16.99 -27.17 31.28
CA LEU A 563 -15.61 -26.87 31.68
C LEU A 563 -15.19 -27.68 32.91
N LYS A 564 -16.10 -27.92 33.85
CA LYS A 564 -15.81 -28.73 35.05
C LYS A 564 -15.67 -30.21 34.71
N LEU A 565 -16.50 -30.74 33.81
CA LEU A 565 -16.35 -32.08 33.24
C LEU A 565 -15.00 -32.25 32.52
N HIS A 566 -14.61 -31.26 31.71
CA HIS A 566 -13.32 -31.25 31.03
C HIS A 566 -12.14 -31.27 32.03
N ARG A 567 -12.23 -30.54 33.15
CA ARG A 567 -11.22 -30.59 34.22
C ARG A 567 -11.15 -31.96 34.88
N TYR A 568 -12.29 -32.57 35.21
CA TYR A 568 -12.32 -33.91 35.81
C TYR A 568 -11.75 -34.97 34.87
N HIS A 569 -12.05 -34.88 33.58
CA HIS A 569 -11.56 -35.84 32.59
C HIS A 569 -10.05 -35.71 32.34
N THR A 570 -9.53 -34.48 32.34
CA THR A 570 -8.12 -34.21 31.98
C THR A 570 -7.18 -34.10 33.18
N GLY A 571 -7.71 -33.98 34.40
CA GLY A 571 -6.94 -33.75 35.63
C GLY A 571 -6.21 -32.40 35.66
N ARG A 572 -6.58 -31.45 34.79
CA ARG A 572 -5.91 -30.15 34.60
C ARG A 572 -6.91 -29.00 34.61
N GLU A 573 -6.45 -27.84 35.06
CA GLU A 573 -7.25 -26.60 35.00
C GLU A 573 -7.49 -26.17 33.54
N SER A 574 -8.74 -25.82 33.22
CA SER A 574 -9.12 -25.40 31.86
C SER A 574 -8.61 -24.01 31.54
N ARG A 575 -7.86 -23.87 30.45
CA ARG A 575 -7.36 -22.61 29.90
C ARG A 575 -8.49 -21.69 29.45
N VAL A 576 -8.25 -20.38 29.44
CA VAL A 576 -9.26 -19.39 29.02
C VAL A 576 -9.64 -19.57 27.56
N VAL A 577 -8.69 -19.88 26.68
CA VAL A 577 -8.96 -20.18 25.27
C VAL A 577 -9.92 -21.37 25.11
N THR A 578 -9.90 -22.33 26.03
CA THR A 578 -10.83 -23.47 26.02
C THR A 578 -12.26 -23.00 26.32
N ALA A 579 -12.43 -22.16 27.35
CA ALA A 579 -13.72 -21.55 27.67
C ALA A 579 -14.22 -20.64 26.53
N LEU A 580 -13.34 -19.82 25.95
CA LEU A 580 -13.63 -18.96 24.81
C LEU A 580 -14.14 -19.76 23.60
N THR A 581 -13.48 -20.88 23.29
CA THR A 581 -13.80 -21.73 22.14
C THR A 581 -15.14 -22.44 22.31
N LEU A 582 -15.41 -22.96 23.51
CA LEU A 582 -16.72 -23.57 23.82
C LEU A 582 -17.84 -22.54 23.72
N LEU A 583 -17.60 -21.34 24.26
CA LEU A 583 -18.60 -20.27 24.27
C LEU A 583 -18.87 -19.73 22.87
N LYS A 584 -17.82 -19.55 22.06
CA LYS A 584 -17.92 -19.18 20.64
C LYS A 584 -18.67 -20.22 19.83
N SER A 585 -18.34 -21.50 20.00
CA SER A 585 -19.01 -22.60 19.29
C SER A 585 -20.50 -22.68 19.67
N HIS A 586 -20.82 -22.44 20.94
CA HIS A 586 -22.20 -22.40 21.41
C HIS A 586 -22.94 -21.19 20.83
N LEU A 587 -22.41 -19.97 20.94
CA LEU A 587 -23.03 -18.75 20.39
C LEU A 587 -23.21 -18.82 18.86
N PHE A 588 -22.24 -19.41 18.15
CA PHE A 588 -22.33 -19.61 16.72
C PHE A 588 -23.46 -20.59 16.34
N ARG A 589 -23.64 -21.66 17.12
CA ARG A 589 -24.75 -22.62 16.94
C ARG A 589 -26.13 -21.93 17.04
N TYR A 590 -26.24 -20.85 17.81
CA TYR A 590 -27.48 -20.07 17.96
C TYR A 590 -27.53 -18.79 17.13
N GLN A 591 -26.63 -18.61 16.15
CA GLN A 591 -26.62 -17.50 15.15
C GLN A 591 -26.88 -16.08 15.71
N GLY A 592 -26.43 -15.78 16.92
CA GLY A 592 -26.61 -14.46 17.54
C GLY A 592 -27.97 -14.23 18.21
N HIS A 593 -28.77 -15.27 18.42
CA HIS A 593 -30.03 -15.20 19.17
C HIS A 593 -29.85 -15.18 20.70
N VAL A 594 -28.61 -15.33 21.18
CA VAL A 594 -28.23 -15.12 22.58
C VAL A 594 -27.67 -13.70 22.70
N SER A 595 -28.50 -12.75 23.09
CA SER A 595 -28.17 -11.32 23.19
C SER A 595 -27.35 -10.98 24.44
N ALA A 596 -26.15 -11.54 24.56
CA ALA A 596 -25.24 -11.22 25.66
C ALA A 596 -23.84 -10.90 25.12
N ALA A 597 -23.36 -9.69 25.42
CA ALA A 597 -21.95 -9.37 25.33
C ALA A 597 -21.29 -9.84 26.63
N LEU A 598 -20.26 -10.67 26.52
CA LEU A 598 -19.58 -11.27 27.66
C LEU A 598 -18.13 -10.81 27.68
N VAL A 599 -17.60 -10.58 28.88
CA VAL A 599 -16.17 -10.39 29.08
C VAL A 599 -15.66 -11.63 29.81
N LEU A 600 -14.69 -12.32 29.19
CA LEU A 600 -14.09 -13.53 29.71
C LEU A 600 -12.62 -13.25 30.07
N GLY A 601 -12.28 -13.38 31.34
CA GLY A 601 -10.92 -13.16 31.84
C GLY A 601 -10.29 -14.41 32.45
N GLY A 602 -8.97 -14.55 32.30
CA GLY A 602 -8.17 -15.53 33.02
C GLY A 602 -6.74 -15.64 32.45
N VAL A 603 -6.09 -16.80 32.60
CA VAL A 603 -4.69 -17.00 32.23
C VAL A 603 -4.53 -18.15 31.23
N ASP A 604 -3.68 -17.95 30.24
CA ASP A 604 -3.24 -18.93 29.26
C ASP A 604 -1.70 -19.06 29.27
N VAL A 605 -1.12 -19.99 28.51
CA VAL A 605 0.35 -20.19 28.49
C VAL A 605 1.14 -18.97 27.98
N THR A 606 0.46 -18.04 27.32
CA THR A 606 1.03 -16.78 26.82
C THR A 606 0.81 -15.60 27.78
N GLY A 607 0.23 -15.83 28.96
CA GLY A 607 -0.03 -14.82 29.98
C GLY A 607 -1.52 -14.61 30.27
N PRO A 608 -1.89 -13.55 31.02
CA PRO A 608 -3.28 -13.19 31.29
C PRO A 608 -3.97 -12.64 30.04
N HIS A 609 -5.21 -13.05 29.81
CA HIS A 609 -6.03 -12.60 28.69
C HIS A 609 -7.41 -12.14 29.16
N LEU A 610 -7.91 -11.10 28.49
CA LEU A 610 -9.29 -10.63 28.61
C LEU A 610 -9.90 -10.59 27.22
N HIS A 611 -10.96 -11.38 27.03
CA HIS A 611 -11.68 -11.47 25.76
C HIS A 611 -13.05 -10.84 25.88
N THR A 612 -13.38 -9.98 24.93
CA THR A 612 -14.75 -9.50 24.74
C THR A 612 -15.42 -10.38 23.70
N ILE A 613 -16.54 -10.99 24.06
CA ILE A 613 -17.29 -11.92 23.23
C ILE A 613 -18.61 -11.25 22.91
N TYR A 614 -18.85 -11.03 21.62
CA TYR A 614 -20.07 -10.40 21.15
C TYR A 614 -21.20 -11.44 21.00
N PRO A 615 -22.48 -11.01 21.03
CA PRO A 615 -23.64 -11.89 20.94
C PRO A 615 -23.62 -12.91 19.79
N HIS A 616 -23.00 -12.56 18.66
CA HIS A 616 -22.89 -13.43 17.48
C HIS A 616 -21.64 -14.33 17.47
N GLY A 617 -20.91 -14.41 18.58
CA GLY A 617 -19.74 -15.27 18.75
C GLY A 617 -18.43 -14.74 18.16
N SER A 618 -18.37 -13.49 17.68
CA SER A 618 -17.06 -12.87 17.46
C SER A 618 -16.41 -12.56 18.80
N THR A 619 -15.09 -12.53 18.79
CA THR A 619 -14.28 -12.37 19.99
C THR A 619 -13.16 -11.40 19.68
N ASP A 620 -13.02 -10.36 20.49
CA ASP A 620 -11.88 -9.44 20.44
C ASP A 620 -11.00 -9.67 21.66
N THR A 621 -9.69 -9.64 21.44
CA THR A 621 -8.69 -9.64 22.50
C THR A 621 -8.02 -8.27 22.48
N LEU A 622 -8.31 -7.44 23.48
CA LEU A 622 -7.78 -6.08 23.54
C LEU A 622 -6.63 -6.01 24.55
N PRO A 623 -5.52 -5.33 24.23
CA PRO A 623 -4.52 -4.95 25.23
C PRO A 623 -5.17 -4.10 26.34
N PHE A 624 -4.71 -4.27 27.59
CA PHE A 624 -5.24 -3.56 28.76
C PHE A 624 -5.38 -2.04 28.57
N ALA A 625 -4.53 -1.41 27.75
CA ALA A 625 -4.50 0.03 27.53
C ALA A 625 -5.55 0.56 26.53
N THR A 626 -6.31 -0.30 25.83
CA THR A 626 -7.23 0.13 24.73
C THR A 626 -8.71 -0.06 25.06
N MET A 627 -9.09 -0.07 26.33
CA MET A 627 -10.44 -0.46 26.76
C MET A 627 -11.44 0.70 26.79
N GLY A 628 -12.66 0.45 26.29
CA GLY A 628 -13.80 1.37 26.39
C GLY A 628 -14.41 1.40 27.80
N SER A 629 -15.32 2.35 28.05
CA SER A 629 -15.89 2.65 29.37
C SER A 629 -16.58 1.47 30.08
N GLY A 630 -17.20 0.53 29.34
CA GLY A 630 -17.82 -0.66 29.91
C GLY A 630 -16.81 -1.69 30.46
N SER A 631 -15.68 -1.85 29.79
CA SER A 631 -14.59 -2.72 30.22
C SER A 631 -13.84 -2.11 31.42
N LEU A 632 -13.72 -0.78 31.44
CA LEU A 632 -13.20 -0.03 32.60
C LEU A 632 -14.13 -0.14 33.82
N ALA A 633 -15.45 -0.11 33.64
CA ALA A 633 -16.41 -0.30 34.73
C ALA A 633 -16.38 -1.72 35.31
N ALA A 634 -16.26 -2.74 34.45
CA ALA A 634 -16.10 -4.12 34.91
C ALA A 634 -14.78 -4.31 35.67
N MET A 635 -13.69 -3.70 35.20
CA MET A 635 -12.41 -3.71 35.93
C MET A 635 -12.47 -2.92 37.23
N ALA A 636 -13.14 -1.78 37.27
CA ALA A 636 -13.33 -1.02 38.51
C ALA A 636 -14.14 -1.83 39.55
N ILE A 637 -15.06 -2.70 39.12
CA ILE A 637 -15.77 -3.65 40.01
C ILE A 637 -14.81 -4.75 40.49
N PHE A 638 -13.97 -5.29 39.61
CA PHE A 638 -12.96 -6.28 40.01
C PHE A 638 -11.87 -5.70 40.93
N GLU A 639 -11.55 -4.42 40.78
CA GLU A 639 -10.59 -3.68 41.63
C GLU A 639 -11.20 -3.24 42.96
N SER A 640 -12.49 -2.87 43.00
CA SER A 640 -13.16 -2.36 44.20
C SER A 640 -13.48 -3.46 45.24
N GLU A 641 -13.58 -4.71 44.81
CA GLU A 641 -13.83 -5.86 45.68
C GLU A 641 -12.54 -6.50 46.24
N TYR A 642 -11.36 -5.90 45.96
CA TYR A 642 -10.09 -6.36 46.50
C TYR A 642 -9.95 -6.07 48.01
N ARG A 643 -9.47 -7.05 48.79
CA ARG A 643 -9.05 -6.88 50.19
C ARG A 643 -7.77 -7.66 50.47
N GLU A 644 -6.88 -7.08 51.30
CA GLU A 644 -5.71 -7.76 51.83
C GLU A 644 -6.12 -9.00 52.64
N GLY A 645 -5.41 -10.12 52.43
CA GLY A 645 -5.59 -11.37 53.20
C GLY A 645 -6.52 -12.45 52.58
N LEU A 646 -6.95 -12.30 51.31
CA LEU A 646 -7.71 -13.35 50.61
C LEU A 646 -6.82 -14.54 50.26
N THR A 647 -6.98 -15.68 50.93
CA THR A 647 -6.22 -16.91 50.66
C THR A 647 -6.99 -17.86 49.74
N GLY A 648 -6.41 -18.15 48.57
CA GLY A 648 -6.91 -19.18 47.65
C GLY A 648 -6.71 -18.88 46.15
N LYS A 649 -5.52 -19.20 45.62
CA LYS A 649 -5.23 -19.52 44.21
C LYS A 649 -5.53 -18.47 43.12
N LYS A 650 -5.15 -17.20 43.27
CA LYS A 650 -5.02 -16.28 42.11
C LYS A 650 -3.88 -15.28 42.27
N GLU A 651 -2.90 -15.35 41.36
CA GLU A 651 -1.91 -14.29 41.14
C GLU A 651 -2.38 -13.34 40.03
N TYR A 652 -2.23 -12.04 40.25
CA TYR A 652 -2.22 -11.02 39.19
C TYR A 652 -1.09 -10.02 39.48
N LEU A 653 -0.22 -9.79 38.49
CA LEU A 653 0.83 -8.77 38.55
C LEU A 653 0.29 -7.41 38.08
N ARG A 654 0.47 -6.38 38.92
CA ARG A 654 0.29 -4.96 38.62
C ARG A 654 1.66 -4.34 38.31
N ASN A 655 1.80 -3.59 37.22
CA ASN A 655 2.82 -2.53 37.17
C ASN A 655 2.20 -1.21 37.61
N HIS A 656 2.83 -0.65 38.63
CA HIS A 656 2.49 0.52 39.41
C HIS A 656 3.42 1.63 38.91
N LEU A 657 2.88 2.81 38.62
CA LEU A 657 3.50 4.13 38.82
C LEU A 657 2.71 5.16 38.01
N THR A 658 1.73 5.76 38.69
CA THR A 658 0.90 6.95 38.39
C THR A 658 -0.52 6.76 37.78
N PRO A 659 -1.57 7.37 38.39
CA PRO A 659 -2.94 7.40 37.87
C PRO A 659 -3.17 8.58 36.88
N ASN A 660 -4.03 8.41 35.87
CA ASN A 660 -4.44 9.51 34.98
C ASN A 660 -5.64 10.28 35.57
N PRO A 661 -5.52 11.59 35.88
CA PRO A 661 -6.57 12.38 36.53
C PRO A 661 -7.77 12.80 35.65
N ARG A 662 -8.01 12.18 34.50
CA ARG A 662 -9.03 12.64 33.52
C ARG A 662 -10.44 12.10 33.71
N THR A 663 -10.68 11.19 34.65
CA THR A 663 -12.05 10.75 34.97
C THR A 663 -12.66 11.71 35.98
N TYR A 664 -13.81 12.28 35.62
CA TYR A 664 -14.70 13.17 36.39
C TYR A 664 -14.57 14.67 36.15
N ILE A 665 -15.30 15.19 35.16
CA ILE A 665 -16.06 16.45 35.32
C ILE A 665 -17.41 16.35 34.59
N SER A 666 -18.48 16.12 35.36
CA SER A 666 -19.79 16.77 35.18
C SER A 666 -20.63 16.51 36.43
N SER A 667 -21.06 17.57 37.11
CA SER A 667 -21.89 17.57 38.31
C SER A 667 -23.40 17.48 38.02
N ARG A 668 -23.81 17.20 36.77
CA ARG A 668 -25.22 16.95 36.43
C ARG A 668 -25.47 15.46 36.29
N GLY A 669 -26.09 14.88 37.33
CA GLY A 669 -26.59 13.50 37.29
C GLY A 669 -27.59 13.29 36.16
N TYR A 670 -27.49 12.15 35.49
CA TYR A 670 -28.46 11.69 34.49
C TYR A 670 -29.51 10.80 35.16
N THR A 671 -30.78 11.16 34.99
CA THR A 671 -31.92 10.34 35.42
C THR A 671 -32.38 9.47 34.25
N PHE A 672 -32.39 8.15 34.42
CA PHE A 672 -32.91 7.22 33.43
C PHE A 672 -34.43 7.06 33.57
N SER A 673 -35.19 7.27 32.50
CA SER A 673 -36.62 6.96 32.47
C SER A 673 -36.85 5.48 32.13
N LYS A 674 -37.41 4.76 33.11
CA LYS A 674 -38.07 3.44 33.06
C LYS A 674 -37.27 2.22 32.53
N LYS A 675 -36.77 1.47 33.52
CA LYS A 675 -36.61 0.00 33.67
C LYS A 675 -35.93 -0.77 32.53
N ALA A 676 -34.61 -0.70 32.48
CA ALA A 676 -33.82 -1.92 32.31
C ALA A 676 -33.81 -2.64 33.67
N GLU A 677 -34.51 -3.77 33.78
CA GLU A 677 -34.43 -4.61 34.98
C GLU A 677 -33.07 -5.31 35.01
N VAL A 678 -32.29 -5.02 36.05
CA VAL A 678 -31.19 -5.87 36.49
C VAL A 678 -31.80 -7.20 36.88
N LEU A 679 -31.61 -8.23 36.05
CA LEU A 679 -32.09 -9.57 36.33
C LEU A 679 -31.20 -10.21 37.41
N LEU A 680 -31.56 -9.93 38.66
CA LEU A 680 -31.21 -10.65 39.89
C LEU A 680 -29.80 -10.41 40.47
N THR A 681 -29.72 -9.52 41.47
CA THR A 681 -28.80 -9.66 42.61
C THR A 681 -29.60 -10.24 43.77
N LYS A 682 -29.37 -11.51 44.12
CA LYS A 682 -29.86 -12.08 45.37
C LYS A 682 -28.73 -12.80 46.10
N ILE A 683 -28.15 -12.09 47.06
CA ILE A 683 -27.33 -12.66 48.12
C ILE A 683 -28.29 -13.31 49.10
N THR A 684 -28.08 -14.60 49.40
CA THR A 684 -28.77 -15.27 50.50
C THR A 684 -27.71 -15.58 51.57
N PRO A 685 -27.78 -14.96 52.76
CA PRO A 685 -26.86 -15.25 53.85
C PRO A 685 -27.16 -16.65 54.42
N LEU A 686 -26.12 -17.47 54.60
CA LEU A 686 -26.22 -18.63 55.48
C LEU A 686 -26.12 -18.14 56.92
N LYS A 687 -27.17 -18.36 57.70
CA LYS A 687 -27.19 -18.08 59.14
C LYS A 687 -26.33 -19.13 59.86
N GLU A 688 -25.51 -18.68 60.79
CA GLU A 688 -24.69 -19.49 61.70
C GLU A 688 -25.54 -20.41 62.58
N LEU A 689 -25.05 -21.62 62.79
CA LEU A 689 -25.22 -22.35 64.05
C LEU A 689 -23.88 -22.20 64.80
N VAL A 690 -23.96 -21.55 65.96
CA VAL A 690 -22.97 -21.33 67.04
C VAL A 690 -22.17 -22.62 67.34
N ASP A 691 -20.89 -22.62 67.71
CA ASP A 691 -20.37 -22.06 68.97
C ASP A 691 -18.92 -21.53 68.92
N VAL A 692 -18.71 -20.47 69.69
CA VAL A 692 -17.43 -19.88 70.08
C VAL A 692 -16.73 -20.81 71.07
N VAL A 693 -15.45 -21.15 70.88
CA VAL A 693 -14.43 -21.01 71.95
C VAL A 693 -13.08 -20.62 71.33
N GLN A 694 -12.51 -19.63 72.00
CA GLN A 694 -11.29 -18.88 71.81
C GLN A 694 -10.01 -19.71 72.01
N VAL A 695 -8.87 -19.01 71.93
CA VAL A 695 -7.50 -19.41 72.33
C VAL A 695 -6.75 -20.11 71.19
N GLY A 696 -5.65 -19.61 70.65
CA GLY A 696 -4.65 -18.66 71.13
C GLY A 696 -3.32 -19.12 70.54
N GLY A 697 -2.36 -18.21 70.38
CA GLY A 697 -0.98 -18.56 70.06
C GLY A 697 -0.58 -18.29 68.61
N ASP A 698 0.10 -17.15 68.46
CA ASP A 698 1.43 -16.99 67.89
C ASP A 698 1.85 -17.72 66.60
N ALA A 699 2.56 -16.91 65.81
CA ALA A 699 3.68 -17.31 64.95
C ALA A 699 3.29 -18.10 63.69
N MET A 700 3.99 -18.05 62.57
CA MET A 700 5.08 -17.27 61.99
C MET A 700 5.17 -17.83 60.55
N GLU A 701 5.75 -17.03 59.63
CA GLU A 701 6.40 -17.48 58.38
C GLU A 701 5.46 -18.14 57.33
N GLU A 702 5.42 -17.74 56.06
CA GLU A 702 6.32 -16.99 55.18
C GLU A 702 5.49 -16.45 54.00
#